data_AF-A0A9E5WA36-F1
#
_entry.id   AF-A0A9E5WA36-F1
#
_cell.length_a   1.000
_cell.length_b   1.000
_cell.length_c   1.000
_cell.angle_alpha   90.00
_cell.angle_beta   90.00
_cell.angle_gamma   90.00
#
_symmetry.space_group_name_H-M   'P 1'
#
loop_
_entity.id
_entity.type
_entity.pdbx_description
1 polymer ?
#
loop_
_entity_poly.entity_id
_entity_poly.type
_entity_poly.pdbx_seq_one_letter_code
_entity_poly.pdbx_strand_id
1 'polypeptide(L)'
;MKKLIVIILCTLFIGCATLQQKPKNPPPVTKQGTNQPVPGPATIVTNRIINRRTGRRSKQYDYQEYKSQREGGVLVVSVIPGSAADQAGLEKGDVIFNIDGHKHLGLQSFLNYIKISRAGTHLIMVERNGIKKRLLVHLPSFSVVPRLGVMLSSLRPGAVTTGGGKGQTSNADLFYATRKVNYSPPDSLGRRLKEINVLKYIFVDPQTNKVIFVGTYDSRYPSGPIPYYDLLADALNDPYPEFSLDLESSLSSIRKIKDFMNPEMQRISNDVEYGKKWMVNMGMSILNSNDSMPEKAVVLKRMKQEMGIEPEEFEEYLKFDPHARLITNQAYERMENFLGKLLAKVGVEERFGKAFIVFSRMQKEFREGSISNWTQQRLYRLLNVQKEIFTIRDDMDARRITAETAARRMFALYYSALLKGFGAPAEKVDALADRYRQGYSYDEKLAEMLEGRYEFLAKKALQKYVFQSFVFSQEFLHKVYKQLPLATCGVKLYGRKPDSPLARIMFNADYALKYISALSPEALSVPGHEFASEFLTREAERQGVLLPDEGLQRAWIKPGNVDLKVLDNNGSVYFAKADLSIGFEPLGSNRNSAFMKKALNLYADRLTHNYDNYARIYPSLHVMREAEKIIAFARWIKNNKIEADVPQYHPFNNPVPKEVIGFVTVSYVSKKSGETDNMFLDVEAE
;
A
#
# COMPACT_ATOMS: atom_id res chain seq x y z
N MET A 1 -8.88 14.11 20.50
CA MET A 1 -8.97 13.40 19.20
C MET A 1 -7.69 13.51 18.34
N LYS A 2 -7.15 14.70 17.99
CA LYS A 2 -5.81 14.84 17.36
C LYS A 2 -4.68 14.20 18.18
N LYS A 3 -4.80 14.27 19.52
CA LYS A 3 -3.98 13.53 20.48
C LYS A 3 -4.02 12.02 20.24
N LEU A 4 -5.10 11.41 19.75
CA LEU A 4 -5.19 9.95 19.65
C LEU A 4 -4.14 9.39 18.68
N ILE A 5 -3.96 9.91 17.46
CA ILE A 5 -2.93 9.37 16.53
C ILE A 5 -1.52 9.62 17.06
N VAL A 6 -1.31 10.79 17.69
CA VAL A 6 -0.07 11.11 18.39
C VAL A 6 0.16 10.16 19.57
N ILE A 7 -0.87 9.80 20.32
CA ILE A 7 -0.84 8.86 21.45
C ILE A 7 -0.69 7.42 20.95
N ILE A 8 -1.35 7.05 19.86
CA ILE A 8 -1.25 5.74 19.19
C ILE A 8 0.18 5.49 18.74
N LEU A 9 0.82 6.50 18.15
CA LEU A 9 2.20 6.41 17.69
C LEU A 9 3.21 6.61 18.82
N CYS A 10 2.89 7.39 19.86
CA CYS A 10 3.74 7.57 21.05
C CYS A 10 3.68 6.42 22.06
N THR A 11 2.56 5.72 22.17
CA THR A 11 2.40 4.72 23.24
C THR A 11 2.88 3.34 22.86
N LEU A 12 3.14 3.10 21.58
CA LEU A 12 3.96 1.99 21.09
C LEU A 12 5.27 1.86 21.92
N PHE A 13 5.87 3.00 22.33
CA PHE A 13 7.10 3.06 23.14
C PHE A 13 7.01 2.80 24.65
N ILE A 14 5.82 2.81 25.26
CA ILE A 14 5.71 2.83 26.73
C ILE A 14 5.43 1.43 27.27
N GLY A 15 6.51 0.67 27.46
CA GLY A 15 6.63 -0.30 28.55
C GLY A 15 7.90 -0.10 29.40
N CYS A 16 8.71 0.93 29.13
CA CYS A 16 10.03 1.11 29.78
C CYS A 16 10.01 1.88 31.13
N ALA A 17 8.90 2.48 31.56
CA ALA A 17 8.94 3.46 32.66
C ALA A 17 8.59 2.94 34.08
N THR A 18 8.55 1.62 34.32
CA THR A 18 8.24 1.09 35.68
C THR A 18 9.30 0.21 36.32
N LEU A 19 10.45 -0.05 35.67
CA LEU A 19 11.47 -0.96 36.23
C LEU A 19 12.90 -0.40 36.41
N GLN A 20 13.19 0.85 36.06
CA GLN A 20 14.56 1.39 36.18
C GLN A 20 14.77 2.53 37.22
N GLN A 21 13.88 2.71 38.20
CA GLN A 21 14.26 3.50 39.37
C GLN A 21 15.08 2.68 40.36
N LYS A 22 16.39 2.60 40.12
CA LYS A 22 17.39 2.53 41.20
C LYS A 22 18.25 3.79 41.14
N PRO A 23 18.50 4.47 42.28
CA PRO A 23 19.18 5.75 42.27
C PRO A 23 20.68 5.56 42.04
N LYS A 24 21.27 6.33 41.12
CA LYS A 24 22.72 6.56 41.08
C LYS A 24 22.97 8.05 41.32
N ASN A 25 23.79 8.34 42.33
CA ASN A 25 24.30 9.68 42.64
C ASN A 25 25.00 10.29 41.41
N PRO A 26 24.94 11.62 41.22
CA PRO A 26 25.55 12.27 40.07
C PRO A 26 27.06 12.56 40.31
N PRO A 27 27.93 12.43 39.29
CA PRO A 27 29.24 13.07 39.29
C PRO A 27 29.16 14.51 38.74
N PRO A 28 30.19 15.35 39.01
CA PRO A 28 30.05 16.81 38.96
C PRO A 28 30.12 17.39 37.55
N VAL A 29 29.48 18.55 37.42
CA VAL A 29 29.38 19.38 36.22
C VAL A 29 30.71 20.08 35.93
N THR A 30 31.22 19.93 34.71
CA THR A 30 32.14 20.90 34.09
C THR A 30 31.48 21.48 32.84
N LYS A 31 31.24 22.80 32.90
CA LYS A 31 30.82 23.63 31.77
C LYS A 31 32.03 23.94 30.90
N GLN A 32 31.93 23.75 29.59
CA GLN A 32 32.50 24.65 28.58
C GLN A 32 31.78 24.40 27.26
N GLY A 33 31.21 25.47 26.71
CA GLY A 33 30.38 25.42 25.52
C GLY A 33 31.13 25.83 24.25
N THR A 34 30.53 25.49 23.12
CA THR A 34 30.59 26.28 21.88
C THR A 34 29.23 26.19 21.19
N ASN A 35 28.66 27.36 20.89
CA ASN A 35 27.39 27.52 20.18
C ASN A 35 27.55 27.15 18.71
N GLN A 36 26.66 26.29 18.19
CA GLN A 36 26.29 26.25 16.77
C GLN A 36 24.77 26.19 16.63
N PRO A 37 24.16 27.01 15.76
CA PRO A 37 22.72 26.99 15.54
C PRO A 37 22.28 25.80 14.68
N VAL A 38 21.24 25.12 15.15
CA VAL A 38 20.53 24.04 14.43
C VAL A 38 19.65 24.68 13.34
N PRO A 39 19.72 24.26 12.06
CA PRO A 39 18.78 24.73 11.04
C PRO A 39 17.43 24.01 11.19
N GLY A 40 16.37 24.77 11.44
CA GLY A 40 14.99 24.31 11.36
C GLY A 40 14.50 24.24 9.89
N PRO A 41 13.52 23.38 9.56
CA PRO A 41 13.02 23.27 8.19
C PRO A 41 12.16 24.49 7.81
N ALA A 42 12.49 25.07 6.65
CA ALA A 42 11.89 26.26 6.09
C ALA A 42 10.48 26.01 5.51
N THR A 43 9.55 26.89 5.87
CA THR A 43 8.24 27.10 5.26
C THR A 43 8.40 27.67 3.85
N ILE A 44 7.72 27.12 2.83
CA ILE A 44 7.68 27.72 1.48
C ILE A 44 6.24 28.12 1.12
N VAL A 45 6.10 29.42 0.84
CA VAL A 45 4.93 30.15 0.34
C VAL A 45 4.99 30.24 -1.19
N THR A 46 3.83 30.25 -1.84
CA THR A 46 3.58 30.24 -3.30
C THR A 46 3.72 31.60 -4.01
N ASN A 47 4.10 31.59 -5.32
CA ASN A 47 3.73 32.49 -6.47
C ASN A 47 4.95 32.89 -7.34
N ARG A 48 4.94 33.25 -8.65
CA ARG A 48 4.06 33.19 -9.86
C ARG A 48 4.87 33.91 -11.01
N ILE A 49 4.75 33.46 -12.28
CA ILE A 49 4.94 34.13 -13.62
C ILE A 49 6.34 34.65 -14.13
N ILE A 50 6.75 34.26 -15.37
CA ILE A 50 6.91 35.05 -16.66
C ILE A 50 7.87 34.34 -17.68
N ASN A 51 7.47 34.37 -18.96
CA ASN A 51 8.05 33.74 -20.17
C ASN A 51 8.62 34.80 -21.15
N ARG A 52 9.53 34.43 -22.07
CA ARG A 52 9.69 34.95 -23.48
C ARG A 52 10.77 34.14 -24.26
N ARG A 53 10.42 33.42 -25.37
CA ARG A 53 10.58 33.71 -26.83
C ARG A 53 12.06 33.73 -27.34
N THR A 54 12.50 33.19 -28.50
CA THR A 54 11.91 32.92 -29.85
C THR A 54 12.91 32.20 -30.80
N GLY A 55 12.45 31.48 -31.83
CA GLY A 55 13.19 31.21 -33.10
C GLY A 55 12.90 29.85 -33.78
N ARG A 56 12.59 29.81 -35.10
CA ARG A 56 12.02 28.67 -35.88
C ARG A 56 12.89 28.25 -37.09
N ARG A 57 12.93 26.94 -37.44
CA ARG A 57 12.68 26.28 -38.78
C ARG A 57 13.13 24.79 -38.72
N SER A 58 12.23 23.78 -38.76
CA SER A 58 11.81 22.88 -39.88
C SER A 58 12.91 21.89 -40.37
N LYS A 59 12.74 20.58 -40.63
CA LYS A 59 11.65 19.58 -40.59
C LYS A 59 12.29 18.19 -40.91
N GLN A 60 12.37 17.25 -39.96
CA GLN A 60 12.63 15.79 -40.10
C GLN A 60 12.27 15.18 -38.73
N TYR A 61 11.70 13.97 -38.62
CA TYR A 61 11.29 13.45 -37.29
C TYR A 61 11.88 12.07 -36.99
N ASP A 62 13.11 12.11 -36.49
CA ASP A 62 13.69 11.09 -35.64
C ASP A 62 12.98 11.11 -34.25
N TYR A 63 12.62 9.95 -33.70
CA TYR A 63 11.94 9.84 -32.39
C TYR A 63 12.82 10.31 -31.22
N GLN A 64 14.14 10.41 -31.42
CA GLN A 64 15.07 11.07 -30.48
C GLN A 64 15.15 12.59 -30.70
N GLU A 65 14.82 13.07 -31.90
CA GLU A 65 14.81 14.49 -32.29
C GLU A 65 13.49 15.20 -31.92
N TYR A 66 12.39 14.46 -31.78
CA TYR A 66 11.10 14.97 -31.28
C TYR A 66 11.16 15.53 -29.85
N LYS A 67 12.20 15.18 -29.08
CA LYS A 67 12.43 15.61 -27.69
C LYS A 67 13.09 16.99 -27.55
N SER A 68 13.62 17.60 -28.63
CA SER A 68 14.62 18.67 -28.44
C SER A 68 14.16 20.13 -28.60
N GLN A 69 13.06 20.50 -29.28
CA GLN A 69 12.77 21.95 -29.49
C GLN A 69 11.29 22.37 -29.64
N ARG A 70 10.38 22.03 -28.72
CA ARG A 70 8.99 22.55 -28.80
C ARG A 70 8.44 23.07 -27.48
N GLU A 71 8.09 24.36 -27.50
CA GLU A 71 7.40 25.08 -26.41
C GLU A 71 5.96 24.57 -26.23
N GLY A 72 5.79 23.44 -25.54
CA GLY A 72 4.53 23.06 -24.91
C GLY A 72 3.37 22.64 -25.84
N GLY A 73 2.56 21.72 -25.34
CA GLY A 73 1.43 21.13 -26.05
C GLY A 73 1.15 19.72 -25.54
N VAL A 74 0.00 19.18 -25.93
CA VAL A 74 -0.45 17.85 -25.51
C VAL A 74 -0.45 16.93 -26.72
N LEU A 75 0.44 15.94 -26.70
CA LEU A 75 0.60 14.96 -27.76
C LEU A 75 -0.54 13.94 -27.70
N VAL A 76 -1.22 13.74 -28.81
CA VAL A 76 -2.20 12.67 -29.02
C VAL A 76 -1.45 11.36 -29.27
N VAL A 77 -1.53 10.44 -28.32
CA VAL A 77 -0.84 9.15 -28.33
C VAL A 77 -1.69 8.09 -29.03
N SER A 78 -3.02 8.18 -28.85
CA SER A 78 -4.00 7.41 -29.59
C SER A 78 -5.36 8.12 -29.55
N VAL A 79 -6.24 7.76 -30.48
CA VAL A 79 -7.61 8.26 -30.59
C VAL A 79 -8.54 7.06 -30.45
N ILE A 80 -9.58 7.19 -29.62
CA ILE A 80 -10.58 6.13 -29.42
C ILE A 80 -11.53 6.15 -30.62
N PRO A 81 -11.68 5.02 -31.36
CA PRO A 81 -12.59 4.94 -32.50
C PRO A 81 -14.03 5.32 -32.12
N GLY A 82 -14.70 6.10 -32.98
CA GLY A 82 -16.07 6.57 -32.79
C GLY A 82 -16.24 7.72 -31.78
N SER A 83 -15.16 8.23 -31.19
CA SER A 83 -15.20 9.34 -30.24
C SER A 83 -15.33 10.71 -30.90
N ALA A 84 -15.60 11.75 -30.10
CA ALA A 84 -15.63 13.13 -30.58
C ALA A 84 -14.33 13.56 -31.27
N ALA A 85 -13.18 13.04 -30.83
CA ALA A 85 -11.89 13.29 -31.45
C ALA A 85 -11.70 12.58 -32.79
N ASP A 86 -12.15 11.32 -32.88
CA ASP A 86 -12.11 10.55 -34.12
C ASP A 86 -12.99 11.19 -35.20
N GLN A 87 -14.21 11.57 -34.82
CA GLN A 87 -15.16 12.29 -35.68
C GLN A 87 -14.64 13.66 -36.14
N ALA A 88 -13.81 14.31 -35.33
CA ALA A 88 -13.18 15.58 -35.67
C ALA A 88 -11.87 15.43 -36.46
N GLY A 89 -11.45 14.19 -36.76
CA GLY A 89 -10.24 13.90 -37.52
C GLY A 89 -8.94 14.17 -36.76
N LEU A 90 -8.96 14.08 -35.42
CA LEU A 90 -7.72 14.02 -34.63
C LEU A 90 -6.99 12.71 -34.92
N GLU A 91 -5.67 12.76 -34.99
CA GLU A 91 -4.84 11.59 -35.30
C GLU A 91 -3.71 11.43 -34.28
N LYS A 92 -3.22 10.18 -34.16
CA LYS A 92 -1.98 9.90 -33.42
C LYS A 92 -0.84 10.77 -33.98
N GLY A 93 -0.10 11.43 -33.10
CA GLY A 93 0.98 12.34 -33.45
C GLY A 93 0.57 13.82 -33.50
N ASP A 94 -0.73 14.14 -33.40
CA ASP A 94 -1.18 15.52 -33.27
C ASP A 94 -0.72 16.12 -31.95
N VAL A 95 -0.24 17.37 -31.99
CA VAL A 95 0.07 18.14 -30.78
C VAL A 95 -0.99 19.22 -30.61
N ILE A 96 -1.86 19.06 -29.62
CA ILE A 96 -2.89 20.04 -29.29
C ILE A 96 -2.26 21.16 -28.46
N PHE A 97 -2.40 22.40 -28.90
CA PHE A 97 -1.80 23.56 -28.19
C PHE A 97 -2.80 24.68 -27.89
N ASN A 98 -4.02 24.61 -28.43
CA ASN A 98 -5.07 25.60 -28.17
C ASN A 98 -6.46 24.98 -28.34
N ILE A 99 -7.41 25.40 -27.50
CA ILE A 99 -8.84 25.14 -27.69
C ILE A 99 -9.62 26.42 -27.34
N ASP A 100 -10.54 26.82 -28.22
CA ASP A 100 -11.35 28.05 -28.15
C ASP A 100 -10.56 29.33 -27.85
N GLY A 101 -9.38 29.47 -28.46
CA GLY A 101 -8.52 30.64 -28.24
C GLY A 101 -7.66 30.55 -26.99
N HIS A 102 -7.87 29.59 -26.09
CA HIS A 102 -7.06 29.37 -24.90
C HIS A 102 -5.88 28.44 -25.18
N LYS A 103 -4.65 28.87 -24.83
CA LYS A 103 -3.44 28.04 -24.99
C LYS A 103 -3.35 26.99 -23.89
N HIS A 104 -3.18 25.73 -24.27
CA HIS A 104 -2.98 24.61 -23.35
C HIS A 104 -1.67 23.92 -23.65
N LEU A 105 -0.64 24.27 -22.88
CA LEU A 105 0.75 23.81 -23.10
C LEU A 105 1.10 22.56 -22.28
N GLY A 106 0.17 22.05 -21.48
CA GLY A 106 0.38 20.88 -20.62
C GLY A 106 -0.89 20.07 -20.43
N LEU A 107 -0.69 18.75 -20.28
CA LEU A 107 -1.75 17.74 -20.21
C LEU A 107 -2.84 18.10 -19.18
N GLN A 108 -2.46 18.50 -17.98
CA GLN A 108 -3.41 18.82 -16.92
C GLN A 108 -4.29 20.03 -17.25
N SER A 109 -3.74 21.06 -17.90
CA SER A 109 -4.48 22.26 -18.29
C SER A 109 -5.51 21.93 -19.37
N PHE A 110 -5.14 21.10 -20.34
CA PHE A 110 -6.03 20.65 -21.40
C PHE A 110 -7.16 19.76 -20.86
N LEU A 111 -6.83 18.77 -20.03
CA LEU A 111 -7.83 17.88 -19.42
C LEU A 111 -8.81 18.66 -18.52
N ASN A 112 -8.31 19.60 -17.73
CA ASN A 112 -9.17 20.45 -16.91
C ASN A 112 -10.10 21.30 -17.79
N TYR A 113 -9.60 21.83 -18.91
CA TYR A 113 -10.40 22.61 -19.85
C TYR A 113 -11.52 21.76 -20.46
N ILE A 114 -11.19 20.60 -21.07
CA ILE A 114 -12.18 19.68 -21.64
C ILE A 114 -13.23 19.23 -20.60
N LYS A 115 -12.82 19.06 -19.33
CA LYS A 115 -13.73 18.69 -18.24
C LYS A 115 -14.77 19.78 -17.96
N ILE A 116 -14.40 21.05 -18.04
CA ILE A 116 -15.28 22.20 -17.73
C ILE A 116 -15.89 22.88 -18.97
N SER A 117 -15.44 22.55 -20.18
CA SER A 117 -16.02 23.04 -21.43
C SER A 117 -17.50 22.67 -21.53
N ARG A 118 -18.31 23.58 -22.09
CA ARG A 118 -19.74 23.31 -22.34
C ARG A 118 -19.89 22.17 -23.37
N ALA A 119 -21.08 21.60 -23.50
CA ALA A 119 -21.36 20.72 -24.63
C ALA A 119 -21.52 21.57 -25.90
N GLY A 120 -21.12 21.05 -27.06
CA GLY A 120 -21.21 21.77 -28.34
C GLY A 120 -19.90 21.80 -29.11
N THR A 121 -19.82 22.69 -30.10
CA THR A 121 -18.69 22.78 -31.03
C THR A 121 -17.57 23.65 -30.47
N HIS A 122 -16.37 23.07 -30.41
CA HIS A 122 -15.14 23.71 -29.92
C HIS A 122 -14.07 23.71 -31.01
N LEU A 123 -13.32 24.81 -31.11
CA LEU A 123 -12.23 24.95 -32.07
C LEU A 123 -10.92 24.50 -31.43
N ILE A 124 -10.37 23.37 -31.88
CA ILE A 124 -9.06 22.88 -31.45
C ILE A 124 -8.00 23.22 -32.50
N MET A 125 -6.91 23.84 -32.04
CA MET A 125 -5.72 24.02 -32.86
C MET A 125 -4.72 22.90 -32.55
N VAL A 126 -4.39 22.13 -33.59
CA VAL A 126 -3.40 21.06 -33.51
C VAL A 126 -2.23 21.33 -34.42
N GLU A 127 -1.08 20.76 -34.11
CA GLU A 127 0.06 20.72 -34.99
C GLU A 127 0.32 19.28 -35.42
N ARG A 128 0.17 19.00 -36.72
CA ARG A 128 0.39 17.69 -37.32
C ARG A 128 1.58 17.79 -38.27
N ASN A 129 2.63 17.00 -38.05
CA ASN A 129 3.84 17.01 -38.89
C ASN A 129 4.40 18.43 -39.11
N GLY A 130 4.35 19.28 -38.09
CA GLY A 130 4.81 20.68 -38.14
C GLY A 130 3.84 21.69 -38.76
N ILE A 131 2.66 21.27 -39.22
CA ILE A 131 1.64 22.13 -39.84
C ILE A 131 0.50 22.34 -38.84
N LYS A 132 0.14 23.61 -38.60
CA LYS A 132 -0.98 23.95 -37.72
C LYS A 132 -2.30 23.74 -38.47
N LYS A 133 -3.18 22.91 -37.92
CA LYS A 133 -4.54 22.66 -38.40
C LYS A 133 -5.57 23.20 -37.40
N ARG A 134 -6.75 23.51 -37.93
CA ARG A 134 -7.95 23.88 -37.17
C ARG A 134 -8.93 22.72 -37.27
N LEU A 135 -9.32 22.14 -36.15
CA LEU A 135 -10.31 21.07 -36.10
C LEU A 135 -11.50 21.56 -35.28
N LEU A 136 -12.71 21.34 -35.78
CA LEU A 136 -13.94 21.57 -35.03
C LEU A 136 -14.32 20.24 -34.36
N VAL A 137 -14.37 20.24 -33.03
CA VAL A 137 -14.73 19.07 -32.23
C VAL A 137 -16.07 19.30 -31.58
N HIS A 138 -16.99 18.35 -31.71
CA HIS A 138 -18.26 18.40 -31.00
C HIS A 138 -18.17 17.65 -29.67
N LEU A 139 -18.07 18.38 -28.55
CA LEU A 139 -18.01 17.77 -27.21
C LEU A 139 -19.42 17.37 -26.74
N PRO A 140 -19.63 16.11 -26.31
CA PRO A 140 -20.90 15.63 -25.77
C PRO A 140 -21.18 16.24 -24.39
N SER A 141 -22.38 15.99 -23.84
CA SER A 141 -22.77 16.40 -22.48
C SER A 141 -21.81 15.87 -21.40
N PHE A 142 -21.89 16.43 -20.19
CA PHE A 142 -21.04 16.03 -19.05
C PHE A 142 -21.22 14.56 -18.61
N SER A 143 -22.30 13.89 -19.04
CA SER A 143 -22.59 12.49 -18.69
C SER A 143 -21.80 11.46 -19.50
N VAL A 144 -21.12 11.85 -20.58
CA VAL A 144 -20.33 10.95 -21.44
C VAL A 144 -18.85 11.05 -21.09
N VAL A 145 -18.21 9.94 -20.71
CA VAL A 145 -16.77 9.89 -20.38
C VAL A 145 -16.09 8.77 -21.19
N PRO A 146 -15.00 9.03 -21.92
CA PRO A 146 -14.31 10.32 -22.08
C PRO A 146 -15.03 11.27 -23.06
N ARG A 147 -15.15 12.56 -22.70
CA ARG A 147 -15.83 13.57 -23.54
C ARG A 147 -15.14 13.82 -24.89
N LEU A 148 -13.81 13.73 -24.95
CA LEU A 148 -13.05 13.94 -26.17
C LEU A 148 -12.62 12.61 -26.83
N GLY A 149 -12.23 11.61 -26.05
CA GLY A 149 -11.84 10.29 -26.57
C GLY A 149 -10.41 10.18 -27.14
N VAL A 150 -9.44 10.82 -26.48
CA VAL A 150 -8.01 10.76 -26.84
C VAL A 150 -7.17 10.28 -25.67
N MET A 151 -6.14 9.47 -25.93
CA MET A 151 -5.03 9.27 -25.00
C MET A 151 -3.95 10.31 -25.28
N LEU A 152 -3.43 10.92 -24.21
CA LEU A 152 -2.61 12.11 -24.31
C LEU A 152 -1.31 11.96 -23.51
N SER A 153 -0.22 12.55 -24.01
CA SER A 153 1.09 12.65 -23.34
C SER A 153 1.55 14.11 -23.29
N SER A 154 2.22 14.54 -22.22
CA SER A 154 2.78 15.88 -22.13
C SER A 154 4.16 15.93 -22.79
N LEU A 155 4.39 16.87 -23.70
CA LEU A 155 5.74 17.19 -24.15
C LEU A 155 6.43 18.03 -23.06
N ARG A 156 7.31 17.41 -22.26
CA ARG A 156 8.27 18.10 -21.39
C ARG A 156 9.70 17.85 -21.92
N PRO A 157 10.59 18.84 -21.97
CA PRO A 157 12.01 18.59 -22.20
C PRO A 157 12.57 17.84 -20.98
N GLY A 158 13.22 16.69 -21.22
CA GLY A 158 13.96 15.99 -20.16
C GLY A 158 13.12 15.29 -19.09
N ALA A 159 12.12 14.50 -19.48
CA ALA A 159 11.63 13.42 -18.64
C ALA A 159 11.07 12.32 -19.54
N VAL A 160 11.54 11.10 -19.36
CA VAL A 160 10.85 9.90 -19.80
C VAL A 160 9.49 9.90 -19.07
N THR A 161 8.40 10.16 -19.79
CA THR A 161 7.04 10.10 -19.23
C THR A 161 6.55 8.66 -19.26
N THR A 162 6.90 7.93 -18.22
CA THR A 162 6.03 6.94 -17.61
C THR A 162 4.71 7.64 -17.22
N GLY A 163 3.60 7.07 -17.66
CA GLY A 163 2.28 7.45 -17.17
C GLY A 163 2.12 6.92 -15.74
N GLY A 164 2.19 7.81 -14.76
CA GLY A 164 1.84 7.55 -13.37
C GLY A 164 1.43 8.87 -12.74
N GLY A 165 0.26 8.89 -12.10
CA GLY A 165 -0.23 10.07 -11.38
C GLY A 165 0.84 10.60 -10.43
N LYS A 166 0.80 11.91 -10.17
CA LYS A 166 1.54 12.50 -9.04
C LYS A 166 1.14 11.72 -7.79
N GLY A 167 2.09 10.93 -7.28
CA GLY A 167 1.92 10.07 -6.11
C GLY A 167 2.13 8.58 -6.35
N GLN A 168 3.08 8.16 -7.20
CA GLN A 168 3.62 6.79 -7.18
C GLN A 168 5.14 6.82 -7.42
N THR A 169 5.90 6.33 -6.45
CA THR A 169 7.20 5.71 -6.68
C THR A 169 6.98 4.41 -7.45
N SER A 170 6.59 4.49 -8.74
CA SER A 170 6.29 3.29 -9.52
C SER A 170 7.59 2.70 -10.05
N ASN A 171 8.10 1.68 -9.35
CA ASN A 171 9.00 0.73 -9.96
C ASN A 171 8.25 0.04 -11.13
N ALA A 172 8.62 0.37 -12.36
CA ALA A 172 7.94 -0.14 -13.56
C ALA A 172 7.99 -1.67 -13.62
N ASP A 173 9.06 -2.28 -13.12
CA ASP A 173 9.20 -3.73 -13.08
C ASP A 173 8.29 -4.37 -12.04
N LEU A 174 8.08 -3.72 -10.89
CA LEU A 174 7.09 -4.18 -9.92
C LEU A 174 5.68 -4.16 -10.51
N PHE A 175 5.35 -3.12 -11.29
CA PHE A 175 4.08 -3.06 -12.00
C PHE A 175 3.93 -4.27 -12.94
N TYR A 176 4.94 -4.62 -13.74
CA TYR A 176 4.85 -5.79 -14.62
C TYR A 176 4.81 -7.12 -13.87
N ALA A 177 5.55 -7.25 -12.77
CA ALA A 177 5.58 -8.43 -11.93
C ALA A 177 4.24 -8.70 -11.23
N THR A 178 3.46 -7.65 -10.95
CA THR A 178 2.18 -7.74 -10.22
C THR A 178 0.95 -7.47 -11.12
N ARG A 179 1.16 -7.16 -12.40
CA ARG A 179 0.12 -6.73 -13.33
C ARG A 179 -0.97 -7.79 -13.48
N LYS A 180 -2.22 -7.34 -13.36
CA LYS A 180 -3.41 -8.08 -13.76
C LYS A 180 -3.82 -7.70 -15.17
N VAL A 181 -4.12 -8.68 -16.00
CA VAL A 181 -4.62 -8.50 -17.36
C VAL A 181 -6.14 -8.66 -17.31
N ASN A 182 -6.86 -7.58 -17.61
CA ASN A 182 -8.30 -7.67 -17.86
C ASN A 182 -8.50 -8.25 -19.26
N TYR A 183 -8.94 -9.50 -19.32
CA TYR A 183 -9.12 -10.23 -20.55
C TYR A 183 -10.42 -11.04 -20.47
N SER A 184 -11.18 -11.03 -21.55
CA SER A 184 -12.39 -11.84 -21.72
C SER A 184 -12.19 -12.69 -22.98
N PRO A 185 -12.34 -14.03 -22.89
CA PRO A 185 -12.24 -14.89 -24.05
C PRO A 185 -13.20 -14.47 -25.17
N PRO A 186 -12.76 -14.45 -26.43
CA PRO A 186 -13.60 -14.08 -27.57
C PRO A 186 -14.67 -15.16 -27.85
N ASP A 187 -15.77 -14.80 -28.53
CA ASP A 187 -16.81 -15.78 -28.89
C ASP A 187 -16.33 -16.83 -29.90
N SER A 188 -15.33 -16.48 -30.70
CA SER A 188 -14.75 -17.37 -31.71
C SER A 188 -14.09 -18.59 -31.08
N LEU A 189 -14.62 -19.79 -31.37
CA LEU A 189 -14.03 -21.06 -30.94
C LEU A 189 -12.55 -21.17 -31.34
N GLY A 190 -12.21 -20.82 -32.58
CA GLY A 190 -10.84 -20.89 -33.08
C GLY A 190 -9.87 -20.00 -32.31
N ARG A 191 -10.31 -18.82 -31.85
CA ARG A 191 -9.49 -17.97 -30.97
C ARG A 191 -9.43 -18.50 -29.55
N ARG A 192 -10.55 -18.96 -28.98
CA ARG A 192 -10.60 -19.54 -27.63
C ARG A 192 -9.66 -20.73 -27.46
N LEU A 193 -9.50 -21.56 -28.50
CA LEU A 193 -8.58 -22.70 -28.48
C LEU A 193 -7.11 -22.27 -28.43
N LYS A 194 -6.77 -21.07 -28.89
CA LYS A 194 -5.40 -20.51 -28.86
C LYS A 194 -5.15 -19.63 -27.65
N GLU A 195 -6.18 -18.93 -27.18
CA GLU A 195 -6.08 -17.94 -26.12
C GLU A 195 -6.31 -18.57 -24.73
N ILE A 196 -5.45 -19.53 -24.39
CA ILE A 196 -5.49 -20.31 -23.14
C ILE A 196 -4.49 -19.79 -22.11
N ASN A 197 -4.76 -20.02 -20.83
CA ASN A 197 -3.82 -19.77 -19.73
C ASN A 197 -3.65 -20.97 -18.80
N VAL A 198 -4.29 -22.11 -19.09
CA VAL A 198 -4.06 -23.38 -18.39
C VAL A 198 -3.84 -24.46 -19.43
N LEU A 199 -2.62 -24.95 -19.53
CA LEU A 199 -2.24 -26.03 -20.44
C LEU A 199 -2.65 -27.39 -19.86
N LYS A 200 -3.23 -28.24 -20.73
CA LYS A 200 -3.66 -29.60 -20.38
C LYS A 200 -2.98 -30.67 -21.22
N TYR A 201 -2.85 -30.46 -22.52
CA TYR A 201 -2.25 -31.42 -23.44
C TYR A 201 -1.29 -30.71 -24.38
N ILE A 202 -0.24 -31.44 -24.76
CA ILE A 202 0.59 -31.11 -25.91
C ILE A 202 0.52 -32.31 -26.85
N PHE A 203 0.26 -32.05 -28.12
CA PHE A 203 0.34 -33.05 -29.18
C PHE A 203 1.47 -32.67 -30.14
N VAL A 204 2.20 -33.67 -30.60
CA VAL A 204 3.18 -33.52 -31.68
C VAL A 204 2.68 -34.36 -32.85
N ASP A 205 2.42 -33.70 -33.98
CA ASP A 205 2.00 -34.39 -35.20
C ASP A 205 3.17 -35.24 -35.73
N PRO A 206 3.04 -36.57 -35.84
CA PRO A 206 4.13 -37.45 -36.27
C PRO A 206 4.53 -37.27 -37.75
N GLN A 207 3.71 -36.64 -38.56
CA GLN A 207 4.01 -36.39 -39.98
C GLN A 207 4.69 -35.04 -40.20
N THR A 208 4.28 -34.04 -39.43
CA THR A 208 4.73 -32.64 -39.64
C THR A 208 5.63 -32.11 -38.52
N ASN A 209 5.80 -32.87 -37.43
CA ASN A 209 6.42 -32.48 -36.17
C ASN A 209 5.76 -31.26 -35.49
N LYS A 210 4.63 -30.77 -35.99
CA LYS A 210 3.99 -29.56 -35.47
C LYS A 210 3.45 -29.77 -34.07
N VAL A 211 3.75 -28.82 -33.19
CA VAL A 211 3.25 -28.82 -31.81
C VAL A 211 1.89 -28.14 -31.70
N ILE A 212 0.95 -28.78 -31.02
CA ILE A 212 -0.38 -28.25 -30.73
C ILE A 212 -0.60 -28.22 -29.21
N PHE A 213 -0.88 -27.04 -28.68
CA PHE A 213 -1.28 -26.85 -27.29
C PHE A 213 -2.79 -26.92 -27.15
N VAL A 214 -3.28 -27.72 -26.20
CA VAL A 214 -4.70 -27.79 -25.86
C VAL A 214 -4.88 -27.54 -24.37
N GLY A 215 -5.83 -26.68 -24.05
CA GLY A 215 -6.04 -26.23 -22.68
C GLY A 215 -7.32 -25.42 -22.53
N THR A 216 -7.38 -24.66 -21.44
CA THR A 216 -8.52 -23.81 -21.09
C THR A 216 -8.07 -22.41 -20.70
N TYR A 217 -8.99 -21.46 -20.77
CA TYR A 217 -8.82 -20.17 -20.11
C TYR A 217 -9.57 -20.17 -18.76
N ASP A 218 -8.84 -19.96 -17.67
CA ASP A 218 -9.36 -19.84 -16.31
C ASP A 218 -9.28 -18.37 -15.86
N SER A 219 -10.44 -17.73 -15.75
CA SER A 219 -10.57 -16.32 -15.37
C SER A 219 -10.19 -16.02 -13.92
N ARG A 220 -10.01 -17.05 -13.08
CA ARG A 220 -9.49 -16.89 -11.71
C ARG A 220 -8.03 -16.46 -11.70
N TYR A 221 -7.30 -16.67 -12.81
CA TYR A 221 -5.93 -16.20 -13.01
C TYR A 221 -5.92 -15.06 -14.03
N PRO A 222 -5.82 -13.79 -13.60
CA PRO A 222 -5.86 -12.65 -14.50
C PRO A 222 -4.51 -12.43 -15.22
N SER A 223 -3.96 -13.49 -15.83
CA SER A 223 -2.71 -13.49 -16.60
C SER A 223 -2.90 -13.01 -18.04
N GLY A 224 -4.13 -13.12 -18.57
CA GLY A 224 -4.34 -13.15 -20.01
C GLY A 224 -3.82 -14.45 -20.63
N PRO A 225 -3.92 -14.60 -21.96
CA PRO A 225 -3.37 -15.75 -22.68
C PRO A 225 -1.85 -15.89 -22.48
N ILE A 226 -1.38 -17.12 -22.33
CA ILE A 226 0.04 -17.42 -22.15
C ILE A 226 0.66 -17.81 -23.50
N PRO A 227 1.83 -17.24 -23.87
CA PRO A 227 2.48 -17.50 -25.16
C PRO A 227 3.24 -18.84 -25.15
N TYR A 228 2.52 -19.96 -25.09
CA TYR A 228 3.12 -21.30 -24.97
C TYR A 228 4.12 -21.66 -26.09
N TYR A 229 3.89 -21.17 -27.32
CA TYR A 229 4.82 -21.38 -28.44
C TYR A 229 6.16 -20.68 -28.21
N ASP A 230 6.15 -19.41 -27.80
CA ASP A 230 7.38 -18.68 -27.51
C ASP A 230 8.12 -19.30 -26.32
N LEU A 231 7.38 -19.78 -25.30
CA LEU A 231 7.96 -20.48 -24.16
C LEU A 231 8.62 -21.79 -24.56
N LEU A 232 8.00 -22.57 -25.45
CA LEU A 232 8.58 -23.84 -25.90
C LEU A 232 9.82 -23.61 -26.76
N ALA A 233 9.77 -22.65 -27.69
CA ALA A 233 10.93 -22.28 -28.50
C ALA A 233 12.11 -21.82 -27.62
N ASP A 234 11.85 -21.04 -26.57
CA ASP A 234 12.85 -20.60 -25.60
C ASP A 234 13.39 -21.77 -24.74
N ALA A 235 12.50 -22.67 -24.27
CA ALA A 235 12.86 -23.84 -23.48
C ALA A 235 13.66 -24.89 -24.28
N LEU A 236 13.39 -25.05 -25.58
CA LEU A 236 14.13 -25.97 -26.45
C LEU A 236 15.58 -25.54 -26.63
N ASN A 237 15.83 -24.23 -26.71
CA ASN A 237 17.18 -23.68 -26.80
C ASN A 237 17.96 -23.90 -25.49
N ASP A 238 17.33 -23.66 -24.35
CA ASP A 238 17.90 -23.93 -23.04
C ASP A 238 16.83 -24.41 -22.04
N PRO A 239 16.75 -25.74 -21.79
CA PRO A 239 15.72 -26.35 -20.94
C PRO A 239 16.07 -26.33 -19.44
N TYR A 240 17.20 -25.74 -19.05
CA TYR A 240 17.59 -25.59 -17.65
C TYR A 240 17.79 -24.10 -17.32
N PRO A 241 16.72 -23.28 -17.44
CA PRO A 241 16.83 -21.87 -17.18
C PRO A 241 17.24 -21.58 -15.73
N GLU A 242 18.22 -20.68 -15.58
CA GLU A 242 18.65 -20.15 -14.30
C GLU A 242 18.45 -18.62 -14.25
N PHE A 243 18.12 -18.13 -13.07
CA PHE A 243 17.86 -16.73 -12.79
C PHE A 243 18.21 -16.43 -11.34
N SER A 244 18.82 -15.27 -11.08
CA SER A 244 19.03 -14.77 -9.71
C SER A 244 19.01 -13.25 -9.72
N LEU A 245 18.50 -12.68 -8.64
CA LEU A 245 18.87 -11.31 -8.28
C LEU A 245 20.25 -11.39 -7.61
N ASP A 246 21.13 -10.44 -7.93
CA ASP A 246 22.49 -10.41 -7.43
C ASP A 246 22.59 -9.58 -6.17
N LEU A 247 23.07 -10.19 -5.09
CA LEU A 247 23.33 -9.50 -3.84
C LEU A 247 24.55 -8.59 -3.94
N GLU A 248 25.59 -8.95 -4.70
CA GLU A 248 26.87 -8.25 -4.68
C GLU A 248 26.73 -6.77 -5.06
N SER A 249 25.90 -6.47 -6.07
CA SER A 249 25.58 -5.09 -6.47
C SER A 249 24.89 -4.29 -5.35
N SER A 250 24.17 -4.98 -4.47
CA SER A 250 23.35 -4.39 -3.41
C SER A 250 24.17 -4.09 -2.14
N LEU A 251 25.28 -4.79 -1.92
CA LEU A 251 26.02 -4.80 -0.64
C LEU A 251 26.43 -3.40 -0.17
N SER A 252 26.84 -2.52 -1.09
CA SER A 252 27.26 -1.14 -0.75
C SER A 252 26.08 -0.29 -0.26
N SER A 253 24.95 -0.34 -0.96
CA SER A 253 23.73 0.38 -0.57
C SER A 253 23.13 -0.20 0.71
N ILE A 254 23.10 -1.53 0.84
CA ILE A 254 22.66 -2.21 2.07
C ILE A 254 23.54 -1.77 3.25
N ARG A 255 24.87 -1.77 3.11
CA ARG A 255 25.77 -1.34 4.18
C ARG A 255 25.51 0.12 4.60
N LYS A 256 25.33 1.04 3.65
CA LYS A 256 24.98 2.44 3.96
C LYS A 256 23.65 2.57 4.68
N ILE A 257 22.63 1.79 4.29
CA ILE A 257 21.34 1.76 4.99
C ILE A 257 21.55 1.26 6.41
N LYS A 258 22.30 0.18 6.61
CA LYS A 258 22.62 -0.38 7.92
C LYS A 258 23.37 0.60 8.81
N ASP A 259 24.44 1.20 8.30
CA ASP A 259 25.28 2.14 9.04
C ASP A 259 24.50 3.37 9.50
N PHE A 260 23.49 3.79 8.75
CA PHE A 260 22.59 4.87 9.14
C PHE A 260 21.49 4.39 10.10
N MET A 261 20.80 3.30 9.76
CA MET A 261 19.62 2.86 10.51
C MET A 261 19.99 2.25 11.85
N ASN A 262 21.04 1.45 11.97
CA ASN A 262 21.42 0.78 13.23
C ASN A 262 21.59 1.75 14.42
N PRO A 263 22.39 2.83 14.35
CA PRO A 263 22.48 3.80 15.44
C PRO A 263 21.18 4.58 15.66
N GLU A 264 20.42 4.86 14.59
CA GLU A 264 19.11 5.49 14.72
C GLU A 264 18.14 4.58 15.48
N MET A 265 18.15 3.26 15.21
CA MET A 265 17.29 2.28 15.90
C MET A 265 17.66 2.18 17.39
N GLN A 266 18.96 2.19 17.70
CA GLN A 266 19.44 2.24 19.09
C GLN A 266 18.97 3.51 19.80
N ARG A 267 19.05 4.67 19.13
CA ARG A 267 18.58 5.95 19.68
C ARG A 267 17.08 5.94 19.92
N ILE A 268 16.31 5.44 18.95
CA ILE A 268 14.87 5.25 19.06
C ILE A 268 14.56 4.38 20.29
N SER A 269 15.22 3.24 20.44
CA SER A 269 15.01 2.31 21.57
C SER A 269 15.43 2.87 22.94
N ASN A 270 16.53 3.64 23.01
CA ASN A 270 17.12 4.08 24.28
C ASN A 270 16.53 5.40 24.80
N ASP A 271 16.05 6.28 23.92
CA ASP A 271 15.41 7.55 24.29
C ASP A 271 13.92 7.50 23.96
N VAL A 272 13.12 7.25 25.01
CA VAL A 272 11.66 7.11 24.91
C VAL A 272 11.00 8.35 24.31
N GLU A 273 11.44 9.56 24.64
CA GLU A 273 10.82 10.78 24.12
C GLU A 273 11.20 11.03 22.66
N TYR A 274 12.43 10.68 22.29
CA TYR A 274 12.84 10.70 20.89
C TYR A 274 12.11 9.64 20.05
N GLY A 275 12.07 8.39 20.50
CA GLY A 275 11.39 7.28 19.82
C GLY A 275 9.90 7.55 19.61
N LYS A 276 9.23 8.13 20.62
CA LYS A 276 7.85 8.65 20.51
C LYS A 276 7.69 9.65 19.37
N LYS A 277 8.49 10.72 19.39
CA LYS A 277 8.43 11.78 18.36
C LYS A 277 8.72 11.23 16.98
N TRP A 278 9.68 10.32 16.88
CA TRP A 278 10.04 9.64 15.64
C TRP A 278 8.87 8.84 15.06
N MET A 279 8.26 7.97 15.87
CA MET A 279 7.11 7.15 15.47
C MET A 279 5.92 8.01 15.05
N VAL A 280 5.64 9.10 15.79
CA VAL A 280 4.59 10.06 15.43
C VAL A 280 4.85 10.68 14.05
N ASN A 281 6.07 11.13 13.81
CA ASN A 281 6.43 11.77 12.54
C ASN A 281 6.33 10.79 11.37
N MET A 282 6.81 9.56 11.54
CA MET A 282 6.72 8.50 10.53
C MET A 282 5.27 8.13 10.24
N GLY A 283 4.51 7.79 11.28
CA GLY A 283 3.10 7.41 11.12
C GLY A 283 2.27 8.55 10.53
N MET A 284 2.45 9.79 10.95
CA MET A 284 1.72 10.93 10.37
C MET A 284 2.11 11.19 8.92
N SER A 285 3.37 10.96 8.56
CA SER A 285 3.83 11.08 7.16
C SER A 285 3.20 10.02 6.27
N ILE A 286 2.89 8.83 6.80
CA ILE A 286 2.15 7.78 6.09
C ILE A 286 0.66 8.12 6.03
N LEU A 287 0.03 8.37 7.18
CA LEU A 287 -1.41 8.53 7.31
C LEU A 287 -1.93 9.78 6.57
N ASN A 288 -1.20 10.90 6.65
CA ASN A 288 -1.55 12.15 5.98
C ASN A 288 -1.10 12.21 4.52
N SER A 289 -0.38 11.20 4.03
CA SER A 289 0.04 11.18 2.63
C SER A 289 -1.17 11.10 1.69
N ASN A 290 -1.15 11.93 0.65
CA ASN A 290 -2.04 11.82 -0.50
C ASN A 290 -1.47 10.86 -1.57
N ASP A 291 -0.22 10.44 -1.43
CA ASP A 291 0.41 9.50 -2.34
C ASP A 291 -0.07 8.08 -2.03
N SER A 292 -0.14 7.24 -3.07
CA SER A 292 -0.40 5.81 -2.90
C SER A 292 0.81 5.16 -2.24
N MET A 293 0.68 4.77 -0.97
CA MET A 293 1.75 4.16 -0.18
C MET A 293 1.36 2.76 0.29
N PRO A 294 2.23 1.74 0.13
CA PRO A 294 1.92 0.39 0.59
C PRO A 294 1.67 0.34 2.10
N GLU A 295 2.41 1.11 2.91
CA GLU A 295 2.20 1.20 4.36
C GLU A 295 0.78 1.67 4.70
N LYS A 296 0.32 2.75 4.05
CA LYS A 296 -1.02 3.29 4.26
C LYS A 296 -2.09 2.28 3.82
N ALA A 297 -1.88 1.62 2.68
CA ALA A 297 -2.80 0.60 2.19
C ALA A 297 -2.90 -0.59 3.16
N VAL A 298 -1.78 -1.03 3.74
CA VAL A 298 -1.74 -2.07 4.79
C VAL A 298 -2.53 -1.63 6.03
N VAL A 299 -2.34 -0.41 6.53
CA VAL A 299 -3.11 0.12 7.68
C VAL A 299 -4.61 0.07 7.41
N LEU A 300 -5.03 0.63 6.28
CA LEU A 300 -6.46 0.71 5.92
C LEU A 300 -7.07 -0.69 5.75
N LYS A 301 -6.33 -1.61 5.15
CA LYS A 301 -6.79 -2.98 4.95
C LYS A 301 -6.92 -3.75 6.26
N ARG A 302 -5.97 -3.59 7.19
CA ARG A 302 -6.06 -4.16 8.54
C ARG A 302 -7.23 -3.57 9.32
N MET A 303 -7.41 -2.26 9.30
CA MET A 303 -8.58 -1.62 9.94
C MET A 303 -9.90 -2.21 9.43
N LYS A 304 -10.00 -2.43 8.12
CA LYS A 304 -11.19 -3.04 7.53
C LYS A 304 -11.34 -4.52 7.91
N GLN A 305 -10.32 -5.34 7.69
CA GLN A 305 -10.38 -6.79 7.90
C GLN A 305 -10.47 -7.16 9.39
N GLU A 306 -9.62 -6.57 10.22
CA GLU A 306 -9.52 -6.91 11.63
C GLU A 306 -10.55 -6.18 12.48
N MET A 307 -11.03 -5.01 12.06
CA MET A 307 -11.86 -4.15 12.90
C MET A 307 -13.22 -3.77 12.28
N GLY A 308 -13.45 -4.06 11.00
CA GLY A 308 -14.65 -3.63 10.28
C GLY A 308 -14.73 -2.13 10.05
N ILE A 309 -13.62 -1.41 10.23
CA ILE A 309 -13.53 0.05 10.07
C ILE A 309 -13.33 0.35 8.59
N GLU A 310 -14.25 1.12 8.01
CA GLU A 310 -14.14 1.53 6.60
C GLU A 310 -13.12 2.68 6.45
N PRO A 311 -12.39 2.77 5.32
CA PRO A 311 -11.41 3.83 5.10
C PRO A 311 -11.95 5.24 5.33
N GLU A 312 -13.20 5.50 4.93
CA GLU A 312 -13.85 6.80 5.09
C GLU A 312 -14.10 7.15 6.56
N GLU A 313 -14.37 6.16 7.41
CA GLU A 313 -14.56 6.36 8.85
C GLU A 313 -13.26 6.81 9.52
N PHE A 314 -12.15 6.16 9.15
CA PHE A 314 -10.82 6.53 9.64
C PHE A 314 -10.32 7.86 9.07
N GLU A 315 -10.56 8.13 7.78
CA GLU A 315 -10.20 9.40 7.16
C GLU A 315 -10.95 10.59 7.78
N GLU A 316 -12.22 10.42 8.11
CA GLU A 316 -13.01 11.45 8.80
C GLU A 316 -12.40 11.75 10.17
N TYR A 317 -12.02 10.70 10.92
CA TYR A 317 -11.35 10.85 12.21
C TYR A 317 -9.99 11.54 12.09
N LEU A 318 -9.20 11.22 11.05
CA LEU A 318 -7.89 11.84 10.79
C LEU A 318 -8.00 13.34 10.47
N LYS A 319 -9.00 13.73 9.67
CA LYS A 319 -9.21 15.12 9.23
C LYS A 319 -9.94 15.96 10.26
N PHE A 320 -10.45 15.35 11.34
CA PHE A 320 -11.21 16.03 12.37
C PHE A 320 -10.42 17.19 12.98
N ASP A 321 -10.98 18.40 12.86
CA ASP A 321 -10.48 19.59 13.52
C ASP A 321 -11.42 19.99 14.67
N PRO A 322 -10.98 19.89 15.94
CA PRO A 322 -11.83 20.25 17.08
C PRO A 322 -12.27 21.72 17.07
N HIS A 323 -11.53 22.59 16.36
CA HIS A 323 -11.82 24.02 16.25
C HIS A 323 -12.72 24.39 15.07
N ALA A 324 -13.06 23.43 14.19
CA ALA A 324 -13.95 23.70 13.06
C ALA A 324 -15.33 24.15 13.52
N ARG A 325 -15.88 25.22 12.93
CA ARG A 325 -17.18 25.80 13.29
C ARG A 325 -18.38 24.96 12.84
N LEU A 326 -18.21 24.13 11.82
CA LEU A 326 -19.27 23.31 11.24
C LEU A 326 -18.75 21.90 10.97
N ILE A 327 -19.31 20.92 11.66
CA ILE A 327 -19.09 19.50 11.40
C ILE A 327 -20.47 18.89 11.18
N THR A 328 -20.65 18.20 10.05
CA THR A 328 -21.94 17.60 9.69
C THR A 328 -22.28 16.43 10.61
N ASN A 329 -23.56 16.12 10.77
CA ASN A 329 -23.97 14.92 11.51
C ASN A 329 -23.37 13.64 10.89
N GLN A 330 -23.24 13.59 9.57
CA GLN A 330 -22.60 12.48 8.85
C GLN A 330 -21.12 12.30 9.25
N ALA A 331 -20.38 13.41 9.41
CA ALA A 331 -18.99 13.34 9.88
C ALA A 331 -18.90 12.81 11.32
N TYR A 332 -19.83 13.23 12.19
CA TYR A 332 -19.92 12.67 13.54
C TYR A 332 -20.28 11.17 13.54
N GLU A 333 -21.21 10.73 12.70
CA GLU A 333 -21.58 9.32 12.57
C GLU A 333 -20.41 8.45 12.11
N ARG A 334 -19.59 8.94 11.18
CA ARG A 334 -18.35 8.26 10.75
C ARG A 334 -17.33 8.14 11.88
N MET A 335 -17.12 9.21 12.66
CA MET A 335 -16.24 9.16 13.83
C MET A 335 -16.80 8.26 14.94
N GLU A 336 -18.11 8.27 15.16
CA GLU A 336 -18.83 7.38 16.06
C GLU A 336 -18.55 5.92 15.68
N ASN A 337 -18.75 5.56 14.41
CA ASN A 337 -18.50 4.21 13.92
C ASN A 337 -17.03 3.82 14.04
N PHE A 338 -16.10 4.71 13.65
CA PHE A 338 -14.66 4.49 13.81
C PHE A 338 -14.33 4.12 15.27
N LEU A 339 -14.70 4.97 16.22
CA LEU A 339 -14.33 4.76 17.61
C LEU A 339 -15.10 3.61 18.27
N GLY A 340 -16.38 3.45 17.92
CA GLY A 340 -17.19 2.32 18.38
C GLY A 340 -16.54 0.99 18.01
N LYS A 341 -16.25 0.78 16.72
CA LYS A 341 -15.61 -0.44 16.21
C LYS A 341 -14.20 -0.63 16.78
N LEU A 342 -13.46 0.46 16.95
CA LEU A 342 -12.13 0.46 17.55
C LEU A 342 -12.13 -0.14 18.96
N LEU A 343 -12.99 0.37 19.83
CA LEU A 343 -13.05 -0.06 21.23
C LEU A 343 -13.75 -1.42 21.39
N ALA A 344 -14.67 -1.78 20.48
CA ALA A 344 -15.28 -3.11 20.43
C ALA A 344 -14.26 -4.25 20.36
N LYS A 345 -13.15 -4.04 19.64
CA LYS A 345 -12.06 -5.02 19.53
C LYS A 345 -11.30 -5.28 20.82
N VAL A 346 -11.49 -4.45 21.85
CA VAL A 346 -10.89 -4.62 23.18
C VAL A 346 -11.93 -4.80 24.29
N GLY A 347 -13.15 -5.22 23.93
CA GLY A 347 -14.18 -5.66 24.87
C GLY A 347 -15.11 -4.55 25.39
N VAL A 348 -15.12 -3.38 24.76
CA VAL A 348 -16.06 -2.29 25.09
C VAL A 348 -17.26 -2.37 24.17
N GLU A 349 -18.49 -2.26 24.68
CA GLU A 349 -19.66 -2.22 23.79
C GLU A 349 -19.59 -1.00 22.84
N GLU A 350 -19.89 -1.21 21.55
CA GLU A 350 -19.74 -0.20 20.50
C GLU A 350 -20.45 1.13 20.85
N ARG A 351 -21.61 1.04 21.52
CA ARG A 351 -22.40 2.20 21.97
C ARG A 351 -21.62 3.17 22.85
N PHE A 352 -20.67 2.70 23.66
CA PHE A 352 -19.88 3.56 24.53
C PHE A 352 -18.80 4.33 23.75
N GLY A 353 -18.19 3.70 22.74
CA GLY A 353 -17.29 4.39 21.81
C GLY A 353 -18.03 5.48 21.02
N LYS A 354 -19.24 5.18 20.55
CA LYS A 354 -20.13 6.19 19.93
C LYS A 354 -20.49 7.30 20.91
N ALA A 355 -20.91 6.95 22.11
CA ALA A 355 -21.31 7.90 23.15
C ALA A 355 -20.17 8.86 23.51
N PHE A 356 -18.92 8.39 23.51
CA PHE A 356 -17.76 9.24 23.80
C PHE A 356 -17.58 10.37 22.77
N ILE A 357 -17.76 10.08 21.47
CA ILE A 357 -17.73 11.10 20.41
C ILE A 357 -18.85 12.12 20.60
N VAL A 358 -20.07 11.64 20.86
CA VAL A 358 -21.25 12.50 21.08
C VAL A 358 -21.09 13.34 22.36
N PHE A 359 -20.49 12.78 23.41
CA PHE A 359 -20.20 13.49 24.65
C PHE A 359 -19.14 14.59 24.43
N SER A 360 -18.09 14.31 23.65
CA SER A 360 -17.10 15.33 23.26
C SER A 360 -17.73 16.48 22.47
N ARG A 361 -18.67 16.16 21.56
CA ARG A 361 -19.49 17.17 20.86
C ARG A 361 -20.31 17.99 21.83
N MET A 362 -21.01 17.34 22.77
CA MET A 362 -21.84 18.00 23.77
C MET A 362 -21.04 18.98 24.64
N GLN A 363 -19.84 18.59 25.08
CA GLN A 363 -18.95 19.47 25.85
C GLN A 363 -18.54 20.71 25.04
N LYS A 364 -18.34 20.57 23.73
CA LYS A 364 -18.05 21.71 22.85
C LYS A 364 -19.28 22.62 22.71
N GLU A 365 -20.43 22.06 22.37
CA GLU A 365 -21.70 22.80 22.21
C GLU A 365 -22.07 23.54 23.52
N PHE A 366 -21.84 22.92 24.68
CA PHE A 366 -22.04 23.55 25.98
C PHE A 366 -21.17 24.79 26.18
N ARG A 367 -19.88 24.74 25.79
CA ARG A 367 -18.98 25.92 25.84
C ARG A 367 -19.39 27.02 24.85
N GLU A 368 -20.04 26.65 23.76
CA GLU A 368 -20.58 27.57 22.76
C GLU A 368 -21.95 28.15 23.18
N GLY A 369 -22.47 27.75 24.35
CA GLY A 369 -23.66 28.33 24.97
C GLY A 369 -24.98 27.64 24.65
N SER A 370 -25.00 26.61 23.80
CA SER A 370 -26.22 25.84 23.52
C SER A 370 -25.92 24.42 23.07
N ILE A 371 -26.59 23.43 23.65
CA ILE A 371 -26.49 22.02 23.26
C ILE A 371 -27.64 21.68 22.33
N SER A 372 -27.35 21.11 21.16
CA SER A 372 -28.38 20.74 20.20
C SER A 372 -29.26 19.58 20.70
N ASN A 373 -30.54 19.60 20.35
CA ASN A 373 -31.49 18.53 20.70
C ASN A 373 -31.02 17.16 20.19
N TRP A 374 -30.45 17.11 18.98
CA TRP A 374 -29.90 15.89 18.42
C TRP A 374 -28.80 15.30 19.31
N THR A 375 -27.82 16.12 19.74
CA THR A 375 -26.71 15.67 20.59
C THR A 375 -27.23 15.12 21.92
N GLN A 376 -28.17 15.83 22.57
CA GLN A 376 -28.76 15.39 23.84
C GLN A 376 -29.48 14.04 23.67
N GLN A 377 -30.39 13.92 22.68
CA GLN A 377 -31.16 12.71 22.43
C GLN A 377 -30.28 11.52 22.06
N ARG A 378 -29.26 11.76 21.25
CA ARG A 378 -28.31 10.73 20.83
C ARG A 378 -27.53 10.20 22.03
N LEU A 379 -27.01 11.09 22.89
CA LEU A 379 -26.14 10.72 24.00
C LEU A 379 -26.87 9.86 25.04
N TYR A 380 -28.01 10.33 25.58
CA TYR A 380 -28.68 9.58 26.64
C TYR A 380 -29.25 8.24 26.14
N ARG A 381 -29.54 8.11 24.83
CA ARG A 381 -29.96 6.84 24.22
C ARG A 381 -28.80 5.85 24.13
N LEU A 382 -27.63 6.32 23.69
CA LEU A 382 -26.43 5.48 23.62
C LEU A 382 -25.97 5.01 25.01
N LEU A 383 -26.12 5.87 26.02
CA LEU A 383 -25.75 5.55 27.40
C LEU A 383 -26.85 4.83 28.19
N ASN A 384 -28.06 4.71 27.63
CA ASN A 384 -29.23 4.13 28.28
C ASN A 384 -29.57 4.79 29.64
N VAL A 385 -29.59 6.13 29.66
CA VAL A 385 -29.86 6.94 30.86
C VAL A 385 -31.06 7.90 30.70
N GLN A 386 -31.98 7.55 29.80
CA GLN A 386 -33.17 8.35 29.47
C GLN A 386 -33.95 8.73 30.73
N LYS A 387 -34.24 7.75 31.59
CA LYS A 387 -35.13 7.88 32.73
C LYS A 387 -34.57 8.88 33.75
N GLU A 388 -33.29 8.76 34.04
CA GLU A 388 -32.55 9.61 34.95
C GLU A 388 -32.47 11.04 34.42
N ILE A 389 -32.24 11.21 33.12
CA ILE A 389 -32.23 12.54 32.48
C ILE A 389 -33.60 13.21 32.55
N PHE A 390 -34.70 12.48 32.27
CA PHE A 390 -36.05 13.03 32.41
C PHE A 390 -36.36 13.41 33.86
N THR A 391 -35.97 12.58 34.82
CA THR A 391 -36.14 12.90 36.25
C THR A 391 -35.42 14.20 36.63
N ILE A 392 -34.17 14.39 36.18
CA ILE A 392 -33.41 15.61 36.44
C ILE A 392 -34.07 16.84 35.80
N ARG A 393 -34.65 16.69 34.59
CA ARG A 393 -35.38 17.77 33.91
C ARG A 393 -36.67 18.11 34.64
N ASP A 394 -37.45 17.11 35.02
CA ASP A 394 -38.70 17.31 35.76
C ASP A 394 -38.44 18.03 37.10
N ASP A 395 -37.36 17.68 37.81
CA ASP A 395 -36.94 18.37 39.03
C ASP A 395 -36.56 19.84 38.77
N MET A 396 -35.90 20.12 37.64
CA MET A 396 -35.51 21.48 37.24
C MET A 396 -36.73 22.31 36.83
N ASP A 397 -37.62 21.75 36.02
CA ASP A 397 -38.84 22.40 35.53
C ASP A 397 -39.82 22.67 36.69
N ALA A 398 -39.90 21.73 37.66
CA ALA A 398 -40.63 21.91 38.91
C ALA A 398 -39.92 22.83 39.93
N ARG A 399 -38.78 23.44 39.56
CA ARG A 399 -37.96 24.33 40.41
C ARG A 399 -37.48 23.70 41.72
N ARG A 400 -37.40 22.37 41.80
CA ARG A 400 -36.83 21.63 42.95
C ARG A 400 -35.31 21.75 43.00
N ILE A 401 -34.68 21.93 41.85
CA ILE A 401 -33.24 22.15 41.70
C ILE A 401 -32.96 23.32 40.74
N THR A 402 -31.80 23.94 40.88
CA THR A 402 -31.35 24.98 39.95
C THR A 402 -30.88 24.39 38.63
N ALA A 403 -30.88 25.18 37.55
CA ALA A 403 -30.32 24.77 36.25
C ALA A 403 -28.85 24.33 36.35
N GLU A 404 -28.06 24.99 37.21
CA GLU A 404 -26.67 24.62 37.48
C GLU A 404 -26.58 23.24 38.16
N THR A 405 -27.43 22.97 39.16
CA THR A 405 -27.50 21.67 39.84
C THR A 405 -27.92 20.58 38.87
N ALA A 406 -28.91 20.85 38.01
CA ALA A 406 -29.35 19.93 36.97
C ALA A 406 -28.21 19.60 36.00
N ALA A 407 -27.46 20.62 35.52
CA ALA A 407 -26.31 20.43 34.66
C ALA A 407 -25.24 19.53 35.31
N ARG A 408 -24.84 19.81 36.57
CA ARG A 408 -23.87 18.98 37.31
C ARG A 408 -24.35 17.52 37.42
N ARG A 409 -25.62 17.31 37.76
CA ARG A 409 -26.21 15.96 37.84
C ARG A 409 -26.18 15.22 36.50
N MET A 410 -26.51 15.90 35.40
CA MET A 410 -26.46 15.29 34.06
C MET A 410 -25.02 14.94 33.65
N PHE A 411 -24.06 15.85 33.83
CA PHE A 411 -22.65 15.57 33.52
C PHE A 411 -22.10 14.43 34.38
N ALA A 412 -22.40 14.39 35.68
CA ALA A 412 -22.01 13.29 36.57
C ALA A 412 -22.51 11.93 36.07
N LEU A 413 -23.76 11.89 35.62
CA LEU A 413 -24.41 10.70 35.07
C LEU A 413 -23.73 10.25 33.77
N TYR A 414 -23.45 11.18 32.85
CA TYR A 414 -22.76 10.86 31.60
C TYR A 414 -21.32 10.37 31.81
N TYR A 415 -20.55 11.03 32.67
CA TYR A 415 -19.22 10.56 33.05
C TYR A 415 -19.26 9.17 33.69
N SER A 416 -20.19 8.96 34.62
CA SER A 416 -20.33 7.67 35.31
C SER A 416 -20.66 6.53 34.33
N ALA A 417 -21.63 6.75 33.44
CA ALA A 417 -22.02 5.76 32.43
C ALA A 417 -20.88 5.43 31.46
N LEU A 418 -20.16 6.45 30.95
CA LEU A 418 -19.01 6.25 30.05
C LEU A 418 -17.86 5.51 30.73
N LEU A 419 -17.47 5.96 31.92
CA LEU A 419 -16.36 5.36 32.68
C LEU A 419 -16.63 3.89 33.02
N LYS A 420 -17.84 3.59 33.51
CA LYS A 420 -18.26 2.21 33.78
C LYS A 420 -18.34 1.38 32.51
N GLY A 421 -18.87 1.94 31.41
CA GLY A 421 -18.90 1.30 30.09
C GLY A 421 -17.51 1.00 29.52
N PHE A 422 -16.51 1.82 29.86
CA PHE A 422 -15.11 1.57 29.53
C PHE A 422 -14.41 0.64 30.54
N GLY A 423 -15.14 0.13 31.55
CA GLY A 423 -14.62 -0.80 32.56
C GLY A 423 -13.75 -0.14 33.63
N ALA A 424 -13.98 1.13 33.96
CA ALA A 424 -13.39 1.76 35.13
C ALA A 424 -14.02 1.23 36.44
N PRO A 425 -13.29 1.17 37.57
CA PRO A 425 -13.83 0.65 38.83
C PRO A 425 -15.03 1.47 39.34
N ALA A 426 -16.20 0.83 39.47
CA ALA A 426 -17.45 1.50 39.76
C ALA A 426 -17.40 2.36 41.04
N GLU A 427 -16.81 1.84 42.12
CA GLU A 427 -16.67 2.56 43.40
C GLU A 427 -15.90 3.88 43.26
N LYS A 428 -14.79 3.86 42.51
CA LYS A 428 -13.98 5.07 42.27
C LYS A 428 -14.73 6.08 41.43
N VAL A 429 -15.45 5.60 40.41
CA VAL A 429 -16.27 6.44 39.53
C VAL A 429 -17.40 7.09 40.31
N ASP A 430 -18.10 6.32 41.14
CA ASP A 430 -19.24 6.80 41.92
C ASP A 430 -18.80 7.82 42.97
N ALA A 431 -17.69 7.58 43.68
CA ALA A 431 -17.14 8.55 44.64
C ALA A 431 -16.78 9.90 43.98
N LEU A 432 -16.18 9.89 42.78
CA LEU A 432 -15.87 11.12 42.04
C LEU A 432 -17.14 11.80 41.52
N ALA A 433 -18.10 11.03 41.02
CA ALA A 433 -19.38 11.54 40.51
C ALA A 433 -20.22 12.16 41.64
N ASP A 434 -20.25 11.56 42.83
CA ASP A 434 -20.97 12.06 44.00
C ASP A 434 -20.43 13.43 44.44
N ARG A 435 -19.11 13.56 44.55
CA ARG A 435 -18.45 14.84 44.88
C ARG A 435 -18.77 15.94 43.87
N TYR A 436 -18.77 15.60 42.58
CA TYR A 436 -19.13 16.53 41.52
C TYR A 436 -20.62 16.93 41.60
N ARG A 437 -21.54 15.99 41.87
CA ARG A 437 -22.96 16.27 42.08
C ARG A 437 -23.21 17.22 43.25
N GLN A 438 -22.43 17.09 44.32
CA GLN A 438 -22.52 17.92 45.52
C GLN A 438 -21.84 19.30 45.35
N GLY A 439 -21.15 19.55 44.24
CA GLY A 439 -20.45 20.81 44.00
C GLY A 439 -19.12 20.95 44.73
N TYR A 440 -18.57 19.85 45.28
CA TYR A 440 -17.29 19.85 45.99
C TYR A 440 -16.06 19.81 45.07
N SER A 441 -16.25 19.71 43.75
CA SER A 441 -15.18 19.72 42.75
C SER A 441 -15.73 20.08 41.36
N TYR A 442 -14.83 20.47 40.46
CA TYR A 442 -15.09 20.48 39.01
C TYR A 442 -15.00 19.06 38.43
N ASP A 443 -15.37 18.90 37.17
CA ASP A 443 -15.38 17.63 36.45
C ASP A 443 -13.97 17.16 36.04
N GLU A 444 -12.92 17.94 36.29
CA GLU A 444 -11.53 17.69 35.89
C GLU A 444 -11.06 16.25 36.19
N LYS A 445 -11.32 15.74 37.41
CA LYS A 445 -10.91 14.38 37.80
C LYS A 445 -11.66 13.28 37.04
N LEU A 446 -12.94 13.50 36.73
CA LEU A 446 -13.75 12.59 35.92
C LEU A 446 -13.30 12.64 34.46
N ALA A 447 -12.98 13.83 33.95
CA ALA A 447 -12.45 14.04 32.62
C ALA A 447 -11.09 13.37 32.43
N GLU A 448 -10.16 13.55 33.39
CA GLU A 448 -8.84 12.93 33.40
C GLU A 448 -8.95 11.40 33.42
N MET A 449 -9.79 10.84 34.31
CA MET A 449 -10.00 9.40 34.36
C MET A 449 -10.58 8.85 33.04
N LEU A 450 -11.52 9.59 32.43
CA LEU A 450 -12.15 9.19 31.18
C LEU A 450 -11.17 9.24 30.00
N GLU A 451 -10.39 10.33 29.88
CA GLU A 451 -9.34 10.48 28.86
C GLU A 451 -8.29 9.38 29.01
N GLY A 452 -7.77 9.15 30.21
CA GLY A 452 -6.78 8.09 30.46
C GLY A 452 -7.30 6.69 30.16
N ARG A 453 -8.57 6.39 30.48
CA ARG A 453 -9.15 5.08 30.18
C ARG A 453 -9.37 4.87 28.68
N TYR A 454 -9.88 5.88 28.00
CA TYR A 454 -10.03 5.90 26.54
C TYR A 454 -8.69 5.68 25.84
N GLU A 455 -7.66 6.43 26.22
CA GLU A 455 -6.32 6.34 25.63
C GLU A 455 -5.74 4.93 25.79
N PHE A 456 -5.85 4.35 26.98
CA PHE A 456 -5.41 2.98 27.24
C PHE A 456 -6.09 1.95 26.32
N LEU A 457 -7.42 2.04 26.17
CA LEU A 457 -8.19 1.11 25.35
C LEU A 457 -7.90 1.27 23.85
N ALA A 458 -7.87 2.51 23.37
CA ALA A 458 -7.57 2.81 21.98
C ALA A 458 -6.14 2.36 21.60
N LYS A 459 -5.15 2.62 22.47
CA LYS A 459 -3.78 2.10 22.34
C LYS A 459 -3.79 0.58 22.19
N LYS A 460 -4.43 -0.11 23.14
CA LYS A 460 -4.46 -1.57 23.17
C LYS A 460 -5.08 -2.15 21.89
N ALA A 461 -6.12 -1.53 21.36
CA ALA A 461 -6.75 -1.96 20.12
C ALA A 461 -5.80 -1.78 18.92
N LEU A 462 -5.19 -0.61 18.78
CA LEU A 462 -4.40 -0.30 17.59
C LEU A 462 -3.04 -1.00 17.57
N GLN A 463 -2.40 -1.12 18.73
CA GLN A 463 -1.17 -1.92 18.87
C GLN A 463 -1.41 -3.36 18.44
N LYS A 464 -2.55 -3.95 18.84
CA LYS A 464 -2.85 -5.35 18.56
C LYS A 464 -3.32 -5.61 17.13
N TYR A 465 -4.16 -4.75 16.57
CA TYR A 465 -4.87 -5.04 15.31
C TYR A 465 -4.37 -4.26 14.09
N VAL A 466 -3.59 -3.20 14.29
CA VAL A 466 -3.14 -2.33 13.18
C VAL A 466 -1.62 -2.26 13.09
N PHE A 467 -0.96 -1.95 14.21
CA PHE A 467 0.46 -1.67 14.27
C PHE A 467 1.32 -2.84 14.78
N GLN A 468 0.73 -4.04 14.92
CA GLN A 468 1.52 -5.25 15.16
C GLN A 468 2.45 -5.45 13.96
N SER A 469 3.77 -5.42 14.21
CA SER A 469 4.80 -5.59 13.19
C SER A 469 4.74 -4.56 12.05
N PHE A 470 4.47 -3.29 12.36
CA PHE A 470 4.36 -2.24 11.33
C PHE A 470 5.65 -2.09 10.51
N VAL A 471 5.53 -2.20 9.19
CA VAL A 471 6.67 -2.27 8.26
C VAL A 471 6.82 -0.94 7.51
N PHE A 472 8.05 -0.45 7.41
CA PHE A 472 8.46 0.69 6.60
C PHE A 472 9.25 0.22 5.38
N SER A 473 8.82 0.55 4.16
CA SER A 473 9.58 0.29 2.94
C SER A 473 10.80 1.20 2.82
N GLN A 474 11.82 0.77 2.08
CA GLN A 474 12.94 1.64 1.75
C GLN A 474 12.54 2.87 0.93
N GLU A 475 11.52 2.80 0.09
CA GLU A 475 11.02 3.96 -0.65
C GLU A 475 10.48 5.02 0.30
N PHE A 476 9.73 4.59 1.32
CA PHE A 476 9.28 5.47 2.38
C PHE A 476 10.46 6.02 3.19
N LEU A 477 11.39 5.15 3.62
CA LEU A 477 12.56 5.58 4.39
C LEU A 477 13.43 6.55 3.60
N HIS A 478 13.65 6.34 2.30
CA HIS A 478 14.34 7.27 1.41
C HIS A 478 13.58 8.60 1.25
N LYS A 479 12.24 8.55 1.30
CA LYS A 479 11.41 9.77 1.26
C LYS A 479 11.61 10.61 2.52
N VAL A 480 11.70 9.99 3.69
CA VAL A 480 11.89 10.66 4.98
C VAL A 480 13.36 11.05 5.19
N TYR A 481 14.28 10.15 4.88
CA TYR A 481 15.72 10.30 4.99
C TYR A 481 16.36 10.33 3.61
N LYS A 482 16.48 11.52 3.03
CA LYS A 482 16.99 11.72 1.66
C LYS A 482 18.42 11.21 1.44
N GLN A 483 19.19 11.07 2.52
CA GLN A 483 20.54 10.52 2.51
C GLN A 483 20.59 8.99 2.40
N LEU A 484 19.51 8.27 2.72
CA LEU A 484 19.47 6.82 2.58
C LEU A 484 19.42 6.46 1.10
N PRO A 485 20.29 5.59 0.58
CA PRO A 485 20.18 5.11 -0.79
C PRO A 485 18.99 4.14 -0.93
N LEU A 486 18.48 3.98 -2.15
CA LEU A 486 17.67 2.82 -2.50
C LEU A 486 18.60 1.64 -2.78
N ALA A 487 18.35 0.47 -2.19
CA ALA A 487 19.06 -0.75 -2.51
C ALA A 487 18.61 -1.26 -3.89
N THR A 488 19.57 -1.59 -4.74
CA THR A 488 19.34 -2.16 -6.07
C THR A 488 20.04 -3.50 -6.22
N CYS A 489 19.34 -4.47 -6.79
CA CYS A 489 19.86 -5.79 -7.10
C CYS A 489 20.17 -5.89 -8.59
N GLY A 490 21.33 -6.44 -8.92
CA GLY A 490 21.67 -6.82 -10.28
C GLY A 490 20.81 -8.00 -10.71
N VAL A 491 20.68 -8.22 -12.01
CA VAL A 491 19.94 -9.36 -12.54
C VAL A 491 20.89 -10.27 -13.30
N LYS A 492 21.03 -11.51 -12.83
CA LYS A 492 21.87 -12.55 -13.43
C LYS A 492 20.98 -13.52 -14.23
N LEU A 493 21.21 -13.57 -15.54
CA LEU A 493 20.47 -14.41 -16.51
C LEU A 493 21.25 -15.63 -17.00
N TYR A 494 22.47 -15.85 -16.48
CA TYR A 494 23.29 -17.04 -16.75
C TYR A 494 23.42 -17.40 -18.24
N GLY A 495 23.65 -16.40 -19.10
CA GLY A 495 23.81 -16.56 -20.55
C GLY A 495 22.53 -16.43 -21.37
N ARG A 496 21.35 -16.37 -20.72
CA ARG A 496 20.07 -16.12 -21.39
C ARG A 496 19.92 -14.65 -21.79
N LYS A 497 19.27 -14.42 -22.93
CA LYS A 497 19.04 -13.05 -23.42
C LYS A 497 18.01 -12.31 -22.55
N PRO A 498 18.15 -10.99 -22.33
CA PRO A 498 17.17 -10.22 -21.56
C PRO A 498 15.76 -10.21 -22.13
N ASP A 499 15.59 -10.38 -23.44
CA ASP A 499 14.30 -10.41 -24.14
C ASP A 499 13.66 -11.81 -24.21
N SER A 500 14.23 -12.80 -23.51
CA SER A 500 13.70 -14.16 -23.40
C SER A 500 12.35 -14.19 -22.66
N PRO A 501 11.31 -14.86 -23.23
CA PRO A 501 10.07 -15.18 -22.55
C PRO A 501 10.25 -15.82 -21.16
N LEU A 502 11.08 -16.84 -21.06
CA LEU A 502 11.34 -17.54 -19.79
C LEU A 502 12.08 -16.64 -18.81
N ALA A 503 13.09 -15.88 -19.25
CA ALA A 503 13.79 -14.93 -18.40
C ALA A 503 12.83 -13.90 -17.79
N ARG A 504 11.89 -13.37 -18.60
CA ARG A 504 10.91 -12.40 -18.11
C ARG A 504 9.92 -13.00 -17.13
N ILE A 505 9.45 -14.23 -17.38
CA ILE A 505 8.51 -14.92 -16.48
C ILE A 505 9.16 -15.25 -15.14
N MET A 506 10.38 -15.79 -15.15
CA MET A 506 11.14 -16.06 -13.93
C MET A 506 11.40 -14.78 -13.13
N PHE A 507 11.87 -13.73 -13.79
CA PHE A 507 12.07 -12.42 -13.16
C PHE A 507 10.78 -11.91 -12.53
N ASN A 508 9.67 -11.87 -13.28
CA ASN A 508 8.40 -11.35 -12.77
C ASN A 508 7.87 -12.16 -11.58
N ALA A 509 8.03 -13.49 -11.59
CA ALA A 509 7.53 -14.36 -10.54
C ALA A 509 8.37 -14.24 -9.26
N ASP A 510 9.70 -14.25 -9.37
CA ASP A 510 10.60 -14.06 -8.22
C ASP A 510 10.47 -12.65 -7.63
N TYR A 511 10.38 -11.63 -8.49
CA TYR A 511 10.20 -10.25 -8.04
C TYR A 511 8.85 -10.03 -7.35
N ALA A 512 7.78 -10.70 -7.83
CA ALA A 512 6.49 -10.69 -7.15
C ALA A 512 6.54 -11.44 -5.81
N LEU A 513 7.26 -12.57 -5.72
CA LEU A 513 7.44 -13.30 -4.46
C LEU A 513 8.06 -12.40 -3.39
N LYS A 514 9.16 -11.70 -3.73
CA LYS A 514 9.84 -10.79 -2.80
C LYS A 514 8.93 -9.62 -2.37
N TYR A 515 8.11 -9.10 -3.29
CA TYR A 515 7.11 -8.10 -2.91
C TYR A 515 6.04 -8.64 -1.96
N ILE A 516 5.56 -9.87 -2.21
CA ILE A 516 4.58 -10.55 -1.36
C ILE A 516 5.13 -10.71 0.05
N SER A 517 6.38 -11.14 0.20
CA SER A 517 6.98 -11.35 1.52
C SER A 517 7.37 -10.08 2.25
N ALA A 518 7.72 -9.00 1.53
CA ALA A 518 8.16 -7.76 2.13
C ALA A 518 7.02 -6.83 2.59
N LEU A 519 6.18 -6.36 1.67
CA LEU A 519 5.15 -5.34 1.98
C LEU A 519 4.09 -5.21 0.87
N SER A 520 3.43 -6.30 0.50
CA SER A 520 2.35 -6.25 -0.48
C SER A 520 0.97 -6.09 0.16
N PRO A 521 0.24 -4.97 -0.06
CA PRO A 521 -1.10 -4.80 0.50
C PRO A 521 -2.08 -5.86 0.01
N GLU A 522 -2.00 -6.28 -1.26
CA GLU A 522 -2.91 -7.27 -1.84
C GLU A 522 -2.75 -8.66 -1.20
N ALA A 523 -1.55 -9.01 -0.74
CA ALA A 523 -1.24 -10.30 -0.14
C ALA A 523 -2.02 -10.53 1.17
N LEU A 524 -2.39 -9.47 1.89
CA LEU A 524 -3.29 -9.54 3.06
C LEU A 524 -4.71 -10.05 2.72
N SER A 525 -5.07 -10.22 1.45
CA SER A 525 -6.32 -10.89 1.06
C SER A 525 -6.19 -12.41 1.11
N VAL A 526 -4.97 -12.96 1.18
CA VAL A 526 -4.73 -14.39 1.36
C VAL A 526 -4.91 -14.73 2.84
N PRO A 527 -5.77 -15.70 3.20
CA PRO A 527 -6.02 -16.06 4.58
C PRO A 527 -4.73 -16.42 5.32
N GLY A 528 -4.48 -15.74 6.43
CA GLY A 528 -3.27 -15.96 7.23
C GLY A 528 -1.99 -15.56 6.50
N HIS A 529 -1.99 -14.60 5.58
CA HIS A 529 -0.74 -13.99 5.14
C HIS A 529 -0.12 -13.17 6.29
N GLU A 530 1.20 -13.26 6.42
CA GLU A 530 2.06 -12.43 7.28
C GLU A 530 3.26 -12.04 6.42
N PHE A 531 3.77 -10.80 6.55
CA PHE A 531 5.05 -10.46 5.92
C PHE A 531 6.19 -11.20 6.65
N ALA A 532 7.34 -11.38 5.98
CA ALA A 532 8.45 -12.20 6.49
C ALA A 532 8.89 -11.76 7.90
N SER A 533 9.09 -10.45 8.07
CA SER A 533 9.47 -9.84 9.34
C SER A 533 8.44 -10.06 10.46
N GLU A 534 7.15 -10.07 10.14
CA GLU A 534 6.06 -10.31 11.09
C GLU A 534 6.03 -11.76 11.54
N PHE A 535 6.17 -12.68 10.57
CA PHE A 535 6.25 -14.11 10.84
C PHE A 535 7.45 -14.43 11.74
N LEU A 536 8.63 -13.90 11.40
CA LEU A 536 9.86 -14.08 12.16
C LEU A 536 9.71 -13.55 13.59
N THR A 537 9.11 -12.36 13.74
CA THR A 537 8.80 -11.75 15.03
C THR A 537 7.92 -12.65 15.89
N ARG A 538 6.78 -13.07 15.34
CA ARG A 538 5.82 -13.94 16.05
C ARG A 538 6.47 -15.26 16.45
N GLU A 539 7.30 -15.83 15.59
CA GLU A 539 7.97 -17.09 15.84
C GLU A 539 9.07 -16.97 16.90
N ALA A 540 9.80 -15.84 16.92
CA ALA A 540 10.78 -15.53 17.96
C ALA A 540 10.09 -15.43 19.33
N GLU A 541 8.97 -14.70 19.41
CA GLU A 541 8.17 -14.59 20.62
C GLU A 541 7.61 -15.94 21.10
N ARG A 542 7.15 -16.78 20.16
CA ARG A 542 6.62 -18.11 20.48
C ARG A 542 7.66 -19.02 21.11
N GLN A 543 8.92 -18.89 20.67
CA GLN A 543 10.03 -19.69 21.17
C GLN A 543 10.78 -19.03 22.35
N GLY A 544 10.42 -17.80 22.73
CA GLY A 544 11.10 -17.06 23.79
C GLY A 544 12.54 -16.67 23.43
N VAL A 545 12.84 -16.51 22.15
CA VAL A 545 14.17 -16.12 21.65
C VAL A 545 14.15 -14.67 21.18
N LEU A 546 15.31 -14.01 21.24
CA LEU A 546 15.46 -12.68 20.67
C LEU A 546 15.62 -12.78 19.16
N LEU A 547 14.77 -12.04 18.43
CA LEU A 547 15.00 -11.80 17.02
C LEU A 547 16.28 -10.94 16.88
N PRO A 548 17.19 -11.26 15.94
CA PRO A 548 18.31 -10.39 15.61
C PRO A 548 17.82 -8.98 15.25
N ASP A 549 18.63 -7.94 15.47
CA ASP A 549 18.26 -6.56 15.10
C ASP A 549 18.22 -6.34 13.57
N GLU A 550 18.88 -7.22 12.81
CA GLU A 550 18.94 -7.17 11.36
C GLU A 550 18.87 -8.58 10.76
N GLY A 551 18.27 -8.69 9.57
CA GLY A 551 18.12 -9.90 8.79
C GLY A 551 18.46 -9.65 7.33
N LEU A 552 19.25 -10.54 6.74
CA LEU A 552 19.42 -10.64 5.30
C LEU A 552 18.94 -12.03 4.91
N GLN A 553 18.05 -12.11 3.94
CA GLN A 553 17.45 -13.36 3.51
C GLN A 553 17.33 -13.40 1.99
N ARG A 554 17.49 -14.61 1.47
CA ARG A 554 17.24 -14.96 0.07
C ARG A 554 15.90 -15.64 -0.04
N ALA A 555 15.13 -15.30 -1.06
CA ALA A 555 13.86 -15.94 -1.40
C ALA A 555 13.89 -16.39 -2.86
N TRP A 556 13.42 -17.60 -3.15
CA TRP A 556 13.38 -18.11 -4.53
C TRP A 556 12.20 -19.03 -4.77
N ILE A 557 11.82 -19.17 -6.05
CA ILE A 557 10.87 -20.17 -6.53
C ILE A 557 11.67 -21.31 -7.14
N LYS A 558 11.44 -22.54 -6.70
CA LYS A 558 12.05 -23.73 -7.28
C LYS A 558 11.00 -24.62 -7.96
N PRO A 559 11.38 -25.31 -9.05
CA PRO A 559 10.57 -26.36 -9.66
C PRO A 559 10.06 -27.36 -8.63
N GLY A 560 8.77 -27.70 -8.70
CA GLY A 560 8.17 -28.79 -7.94
C GLY A 560 7.97 -30.02 -8.83
N ASN A 561 6.97 -30.84 -8.51
CA ASN A 561 6.62 -32.00 -9.32
C ASN A 561 5.72 -31.57 -10.50
N VAL A 562 6.07 -32.01 -11.71
CA VAL A 562 5.20 -31.94 -12.90
C VAL A 562 4.76 -33.35 -13.25
N ASP A 563 3.48 -33.65 -13.02
CA ASP A 563 2.85 -34.91 -13.43
C ASP A 563 2.54 -34.84 -14.93
N LEU A 564 3.56 -35.16 -15.72
CA LEU A 564 3.53 -35.30 -17.18
C LEU A 564 3.30 -36.78 -17.52
N LYS A 565 2.17 -37.08 -18.15
CA LYS A 565 1.80 -38.42 -18.62
C LYS A 565 1.96 -38.52 -20.13
N VAL A 566 2.77 -39.47 -20.57
CA VAL A 566 2.96 -39.76 -21.99
C VAL A 566 1.70 -40.45 -22.53
N LEU A 567 1.20 -39.98 -23.67
CA LEU A 567 0.00 -40.51 -24.33
C LEU A 567 0.35 -41.43 -25.50
N ASP A 568 1.47 -41.16 -26.18
CA ASP A 568 1.96 -41.94 -27.29
C ASP A 568 3.51 -41.84 -27.41
N ASN A 569 4.08 -42.60 -28.34
CA ASN A 569 5.51 -42.58 -28.64
C ASN A 569 5.94 -41.41 -29.55
N ASN A 570 4.98 -40.57 -29.98
CA ASN A 570 5.19 -39.55 -31.01
C ASN A 570 5.36 -38.14 -30.43
N GLY A 571 5.31 -37.98 -29.11
CA GLY A 571 5.50 -36.69 -28.46
C GLY A 571 4.27 -36.14 -27.75
N SER A 572 3.16 -36.87 -27.72
CA SER A 572 1.94 -36.38 -27.07
C SER A 572 1.94 -36.62 -25.57
N VAL A 573 1.60 -35.59 -24.79
CA VAL A 573 1.60 -35.63 -23.34
C VAL A 573 0.36 -34.94 -22.74
N TYR A 574 0.02 -35.35 -21.52
CA TYR A 574 -1.00 -34.75 -20.67
C TYR A 574 -0.39 -34.28 -19.35
N PHE A 575 -0.82 -33.11 -18.87
CA PHE A 575 -0.43 -32.57 -17.55
C PHE A 575 -1.56 -32.73 -16.55
N ALA A 576 -1.37 -33.59 -15.55
CA ALA A 576 -2.31 -33.71 -14.45
C ALA A 576 -2.14 -32.56 -13.43
N LYS A 577 -0.89 -32.27 -13.05
CA LYS A 577 -0.53 -31.27 -12.05
C LYS A 577 0.86 -30.69 -12.32
N ALA A 578 1.07 -29.43 -11.95
CA ALA A 578 2.39 -28.81 -11.87
C ALA A 578 2.46 -28.03 -10.57
N ASP A 579 3.46 -28.36 -9.75
CA ASP A 579 3.72 -27.71 -8.48
C ASP A 579 4.97 -26.82 -8.58
N LEU A 580 4.96 -25.75 -7.80
CA LEU A 580 6.14 -24.94 -7.51
C LEU A 580 6.29 -24.87 -6.00
N SER A 581 7.52 -24.72 -5.55
CA SER A 581 7.79 -24.51 -4.13
C SER A 581 8.63 -23.27 -3.93
N ILE A 582 8.43 -22.64 -2.78
CA ILE A 582 9.13 -21.44 -2.38
C ILE A 582 10.22 -21.85 -1.39
N GLY A 583 11.40 -21.25 -1.51
CA GLY A 583 12.51 -21.42 -0.59
C GLY A 583 12.89 -20.10 0.04
N PHE A 584 13.33 -20.15 1.30
CA PHE A 584 13.95 -19.04 2.00
C PHE A 584 15.23 -19.53 2.69
N GLU A 585 16.27 -18.71 2.70
CA GLU A 585 17.49 -18.97 3.47
C GLU A 585 18.03 -17.69 4.12
N PRO A 586 18.54 -17.76 5.36
CA PRO A 586 19.22 -16.63 5.96
C PRO A 586 20.63 -16.47 5.38
N LEU A 587 21.03 -15.24 5.14
CA LEU A 587 22.35 -14.86 4.67
C LEU A 587 23.11 -14.05 5.74
N GLY A 588 24.37 -13.73 5.45
CA GLY A 588 25.22 -12.92 6.33
C GLY A 588 25.51 -13.57 7.69
N SER A 589 25.59 -12.75 8.73
CA SER A 589 25.86 -13.19 10.12
C SER A 589 24.82 -14.18 10.64
N ASN A 590 23.60 -14.13 10.12
CA ASN A 590 22.49 -14.99 10.54
C ASN A 590 22.48 -16.36 9.86
N ARG A 591 23.35 -16.62 8.87
CA ARG A 591 23.38 -17.87 8.10
C ARG A 591 23.55 -19.13 8.96
N ASN A 592 24.15 -19.01 10.15
CA ASN A 592 24.33 -20.13 11.08
C ASN A 592 23.29 -20.17 12.21
N SER A 593 22.35 -19.22 12.27
CA SER A 593 21.29 -19.21 13.28
C SER A 593 20.31 -20.36 13.07
N ALA A 594 20.27 -21.29 14.01
CA ALA A 594 19.32 -22.41 14.00
C ALA A 594 17.86 -21.92 14.03
N PHE A 595 17.60 -20.83 14.76
CA PHE A 595 16.29 -20.18 14.79
C PHE A 595 15.90 -19.66 13.40
N MET A 596 16.75 -18.85 12.77
CA MET A 596 16.44 -18.24 11.46
C MET A 596 16.21 -19.29 10.39
N LYS A 597 17.06 -20.33 10.31
CA LYS A 597 16.87 -21.43 9.34
C LYS A 597 15.51 -22.11 9.53
N LYS A 598 15.16 -22.45 10.77
CA LYS A 598 13.89 -23.14 11.05
C LYS A 598 12.68 -22.25 10.79
N ALA A 599 12.73 -20.99 11.22
CA ALA A 599 11.63 -20.04 11.03
C ALA A 599 11.40 -19.74 9.55
N LEU A 600 12.48 -19.51 8.77
CA LEU A 600 12.37 -19.27 7.33
C LEU A 600 11.90 -20.50 6.54
N ASN A 601 12.30 -21.71 6.93
CA ASN A 601 11.74 -22.93 6.34
C ASN A 601 10.22 -23.02 6.59
N LEU A 602 9.76 -22.77 7.83
CA LEU A 602 8.32 -22.76 8.15
C LEU A 602 7.56 -21.68 7.37
N TYR A 603 8.18 -20.52 7.16
CA TYR A 603 7.60 -19.45 6.37
C TYR A 603 7.48 -19.84 4.89
N ALA A 604 8.54 -20.41 4.32
CA ALA A 604 8.58 -20.92 2.96
C ALA A 604 7.53 -22.02 2.73
N ASP A 605 7.36 -22.94 3.67
CA ASP A 605 6.32 -23.98 3.64
C ASP A 605 4.91 -23.38 3.62
N ARG A 606 4.67 -22.34 4.43
CA ARG A 606 3.38 -21.64 4.46
C ARG A 606 3.07 -20.91 3.16
N LEU A 607 4.06 -20.25 2.57
CA LEU A 607 3.90 -19.59 1.27
C LEU A 607 3.66 -20.62 0.17
N THR A 608 4.39 -21.73 0.19
CA THR A 608 4.22 -22.86 -0.74
C THR A 608 2.81 -23.45 -0.63
N HIS A 609 2.32 -23.71 0.58
CA HIS A 609 0.98 -24.24 0.82
C HIS A 609 -0.12 -23.31 0.29
N ASN A 610 0.09 -21.99 0.36
CA ASN A 610 -0.86 -20.98 -0.10
C ASN A 610 -0.60 -20.47 -1.53
N TYR A 611 0.31 -21.12 -2.29
CA TYR A 611 0.75 -20.65 -3.60
C TYR A 611 -0.43 -20.36 -4.55
N ASP A 612 -1.44 -21.23 -4.58
CA ASP A 612 -2.62 -21.05 -5.43
C ASP A 612 -3.40 -19.77 -5.13
N ASN A 613 -3.48 -19.38 -3.86
CA ASN A 613 -4.16 -18.16 -3.46
C ASN A 613 -3.36 -16.93 -3.89
N TYR A 614 -2.03 -16.98 -3.77
CA TYR A 614 -1.17 -15.92 -4.30
C TYR A 614 -1.25 -15.85 -5.83
N ALA A 615 -1.21 -16.97 -6.55
CA ALA A 615 -1.26 -17.00 -8.01
C ALA A 615 -2.54 -16.38 -8.61
N ARG A 616 -3.66 -16.41 -7.88
CA ARG A 616 -4.91 -15.71 -8.26
C ARG A 616 -4.82 -14.19 -8.12
N ILE A 617 -3.95 -13.71 -7.24
CA ILE A 617 -3.73 -12.28 -6.98
C ILE A 617 -2.56 -11.75 -7.82
N TYR A 618 -1.50 -12.54 -7.97
CA TYR A 618 -0.25 -12.23 -8.67
C TYR A 618 -0.09 -13.21 -9.84
N PRO A 619 -0.57 -12.84 -11.05
CA PRO A 619 -0.61 -13.75 -12.19
C PRO A 619 0.76 -14.25 -12.66
N SER A 620 1.84 -13.53 -12.34
CA SER A 620 3.21 -13.97 -12.62
C SER A 620 3.54 -15.34 -12.01
N LEU A 621 3.03 -15.64 -10.82
CA LEU A 621 3.17 -16.95 -10.18
C LEU A 621 2.41 -18.04 -10.95
N HIS A 622 1.19 -17.74 -11.40
CA HIS A 622 0.44 -18.66 -12.28
C HIS A 622 1.19 -18.94 -13.59
N VAL A 623 1.68 -17.88 -14.24
CA VAL A 623 2.43 -17.99 -15.49
C VAL A 623 3.73 -18.78 -15.30
N MET A 624 4.42 -18.62 -14.15
CA MET A 624 5.61 -19.42 -13.82
C MET A 624 5.28 -20.91 -13.69
N ARG A 625 4.13 -21.26 -13.07
CA ARG A 625 3.69 -22.66 -13.00
C ARG A 625 3.41 -23.26 -14.38
N GLU A 626 2.79 -22.49 -15.27
CA GLU A 626 2.52 -22.94 -16.63
C GLU A 626 3.81 -23.05 -17.47
N ALA A 627 4.79 -22.15 -17.24
CA ALA A 627 6.11 -22.26 -17.83
C ALA A 627 6.85 -23.53 -17.38
N GLU A 628 6.69 -23.97 -16.13
CA GLU A 628 7.29 -25.21 -15.62
C GLU A 628 6.80 -26.45 -16.39
N LYS A 629 5.53 -26.49 -16.83
CA LYS A 629 5.02 -27.56 -17.72
C LYS A 629 5.76 -27.59 -19.06
N ILE A 630 6.00 -26.41 -19.64
CA ILE A 630 6.71 -26.27 -20.92
C ILE A 630 8.18 -26.68 -20.77
N ILE A 631 8.83 -26.28 -19.68
CA ILE A 631 10.21 -26.70 -19.36
C ILE A 631 10.27 -28.22 -19.21
N ALA A 632 9.35 -28.82 -18.47
CA ALA A 632 9.27 -30.28 -18.31
C ALA A 632 9.08 -31.00 -19.65
N PHE A 633 8.21 -30.49 -20.52
CA PHE A 633 8.01 -31.02 -21.86
C PHE A 633 9.27 -30.91 -22.72
N ALA A 634 9.90 -29.73 -22.76
CA ALA A 634 11.13 -29.50 -23.54
C ALA A 634 12.26 -30.46 -23.11
N ARG A 635 12.41 -30.69 -21.80
CA ARG A 635 13.34 -31.70 -21.26
C ARG A 635 12.97 -33.11 -21.73
N TRP A 636 11.69 -33.47 -21.66
CA TRP A 636 11.21 -34.78 -22.04
C TRP A 636 11.43 -35.08 -23.54
N ILE A 637 11.04 -34.19 -24.46
CA ILE A 637 11.25 -34.41 -25.89
C ILE A 637 12.73 -34.44 -26.26
N LYS A 638 13.57 -33.61 -25.62
CA LYS A 638 15.03 -33.63 -25.82
C LYS A 638 15.64 -34.96 -25.38
N ASN A 639 15.23 -35.48 -24.22
CA ASN A 639 15.72 -36.76 -23.69
C ASN A 639 15.25 -37.96 -24.55
N ASN A 640 14.08 -37.87 -25.16
CA ASN A 640 13.51 -38.91 -26.01
C ASN A 640 13.80 -38.71 -27.50
N LYS A 641 14.58 -37.68 -27.87
CA LYS A 641 14.95 -37.35 -29.26
C LYS A 641 13.74 -37.18 -30.18
N ILE A 642 12.67 -36.57 -29.68
CA ILE A 642 11.45 -36.28 -30.43
C ILE A 642 11.62 -34.93 -31.11
N GLU A 643 11.42 -34.90 -32.43
CA GLU A 643 11.44 -33.64 -33.20
C GLU A 643 10.14 -32.87 -32.95
N ALA A 644 10.27 -31.55 -32.75
CA ALA A 644 9.16 -30.66 -32.50
C ALA A 644 9.36 -29.37 -33.31
N ASP A 645 8.51 -29.16 -34.30
CA ASP A 645 8.43 -27.92 -35.07
C ASP A 645 7.58 -26.91 -34.30
N VAL A 646 8.21 -25.80 -33.93
CA VAL A 646 7.61 -24.70 -33.18
C VAL A 646 7.54 -23.47 -34.09
N PRO A 647 6.40 -22.76 -34.14
CA PRO A 647 6.28 -21.51 -34.89
C PRO A 647 7.35 -20.48 -34.51
N GLN A 648 7.46 -19.43 -35.32
CA GLN A 648 8.44 -18.35 -35.14
C GLN A 648 8.44 -17.81 -33.70
N TYR A 649 9.63 -17.78 -33.09
CA TYR A 649 9.90 -17.20 -31.77
C TYR A 649 9.76 -15.68 -31.77
N HIS A 650 9.00 -15.14 -30.82
CA HIS A 650 8.85 -13.71 -30.60
C HIS A 650 9.50 -13.30 -29.27
N PRO A 651 10.54 -12.44 -29.28
CA PRO A 651 11.09 -11.88 -28.06
C PRO A 651 10.06 -11.02 -27.30
N PHE A 652 10.17 -10.95 -25.98
CA PHE A 652 9.33 -10.05 -25.19
C PHE A 652 9.72 -8.58 -25.43
N ASN A 653 8.72 -7.74 -25.70
CA ASN A 653 8.90 -6.30 -25.94
C ASN A 653 9.36 -5.50 -24.68
N ASN A 654 9.50 -6.17 -23.54
CA ASN A 654 9.95 -5.59 -22.29
C ASN A 654 11.07 -6.46 -21.68
N PRO A 655 12.32 -6.27 -22.11
CA PRO A 655 13.43 -7.10 -21.66
C PRO A 655 13.62 -7.00 -20.14
N VAL A 656 14.16 -8.05 -19.54
CA VAL A 656 14.57 -8.07 -18.13
C VAL A 656 15.62 -6.97 -17.91
N PRO A 657 15.46 -6.09 -16.90
CA PRO A 657 16.43 -5.03 -16.64
C PRO A 657 17.75 -5.61 -16.14
N LYS A 658 18.85 -4.87 -16.29
CA LYS A 658 20.15 -5.26 -15.72
C LYS A 658 20.20 -5.11 -14.20
N GLU A 659 19.43 -4.16 -13.67
CA GLU A 659 19.32 -3.85 -12.25
C GLU A 659 17.86 -3.49 -11.92
N VAL A 660 17.42 -3.82 -10.72
CA VAL A 660 16.08 -3.52 -10.20
C VAL A 660 16.18 -3.03 -8.76
N ILE A 661 15.20 -2.24 -8.30
CA ILE A 661 15.10 -1.88 -6.88
C ILE A 661 14.86 -3.17 -6.06
N GLY A 662 15.66 -3.39 -5.02
CA GLY A 662 15.49 -4.53 -4.11
C GLY A 662 14.33 -4.34 -3.13
N PHE A 663 14.26 -5.17 -2.10
CA PHE A 663 13.29 -4.99 -1.01
C PHE A 663 14.03 -4.90 0.31
N VAL A 664 14.00 -3.71 0.91
CA VAL A 664 14.52 -3.45 2.24
C VAL A 664 13.37 -2.89 3.06
N THR A 665 13.13 -3.49 4.21
CA THR A 665 12.08 -3.07 5.12
C THR A 665 12.62 -2.89 6.52
N VAL A 666 12.01 -1.97 7.26
CA VAL A 666 12.26 -1.83 8.70
C VAL A 666 10.94 -2.08 9.40
N SER A 667 10.91 -3.10 10.25
CA SER A 667 9.70 -3.53 10.93
C SER A 667 9.77 -3.21 12.41
N TYR A 668 8.71 -2.63 12.94
CA TYR A 668 8.58 -2.33 14.36
C TYR A 668 8.07 -3.56 15.12
N VAL A 669 8.86 -4.11 16.04
CA VAL A 669 8.57 -5.36 16.77
C VAL A 669 8.15 -5.08 18.20
N SER A 670 6.92 -5.43 18.57
CA SER A 670 6.38 -5.23 19.92
C SER A 670 6.55 -6.50 20.77
N LYS A 671 7.40 -6.49 21.81
CA LYS A 671 7.59 -7.64 22.70
C LYS A 671 6.48 -7.78 23.75
N LYS A 672 6.08 -9.03 24.07
CA LYS A 672 5.07 -9.34 25.10
C LYS A 672 5.41 -8.87 26.52
N SER A 673 6.68 -8.71 26.87
CA SER A 673 7.13 -8.30 28.21
C SER A 673 7.06 -6.79 28.45
N GLY A 674 6.68 -5.98 27.45
CA GLY A 674 6.70 -4.52 27.55
C GLY A 674 8.11 -3.90 27.56
N GLU A 675 9.16 -4.71 27.58
CA GLU A 675 10.53 -4.23 27.49
C GLU A 675 11.03 -4.35 26.04
N THR A 676 11.38 -3.22 25.45
CA THR A 676 11.92 -2.98 24.10
C THR A 676 11.03 -3.22 22.88
N ASP A 677 10.93 -2.15 22.11
CA ASP A 677 10.52 -2.14 20.71
C ASP A 677 11.78 -2.33 19.87
N ASN A 678 12.01 -3.54 19.35
CA ASN A 678 13.13 -3.73 18.44
C ASN A 678 12.68 -3.33 17.02
N MET A 679 13.56 -2.69 16.27
CA MET A 679 13.32 -2.46 14.85
C MET A 679 14.15 -3.47 14.08
N PHE A 680 13.49 -4.32 13.30
CA PHE A 680 14.13 -5.34 12.49
C PHE A 680 14.32 -4.81 11.07
N LEU A 681 15.58 -4.62 10.67
CA LEU A 681 15.91 -4.34 9.28
C LEU A 681 15.92 -5.67 8.50
N ASP A 682 14.91 -5.91 7.68
CA ASP A 682 14.82 -7.08 6.81
C ASP A 682 15.23 -6.70 5.38
N VAL A 683 16.20 -7.41 4.84
CA VAL A 683 16.67 -7.23 3.48
C VAL A 683 16.40 -8.53 2.72
N GLU A 684 15.48 -8.45 1.77
CA GLU A 684 15.26 -9.50 0.79
C GLU A 684 16.10 -9.19 -0.44
N ALA A 685 17.26 -9.82 -0.50
CA ALA A 685 18.17 -9.74 -1.62
C ALA A 685 18.69 -11.14 -1.92
N GLU A 686 18.89 -11.40 -3.22
CA GLU A 686 19.25 -12.70 -3.80
C GLU A 686 18.06 -13.59 -4.20
#